data_AF-A0A4Q2KAL5-F1
#
_entry.id   AF-A0A4Q2KAL5-F1
#
_cell.length_a   1.000
_cell.length_b   1.000
_cell.length_c   1.000
_cell.angle_alpha   90.00
_cell.angle_beta   90.00
_cell.angle_gamma   90.00
#
_symmetry.space_group_name_H-M   'P 1'
#
loop_
_entity.id
_entity.type
_entity.pdbx_description
1 polymer ?
#
loop_
_entity_poly.entity_id
_entity_poly.type
_entity_poly.pdbx_seq_one_letter_code
_entity_poly.pdbx_strand_id
1 'polypeptide(L)'
;MRRNIIITAAISAVMVLLGVFVFSDSYLRLWESLRDLGNSAAYYFCELFRIQHSITATVNGYSEVFSWGTVLPKNFGEFKEGAANYFSLLLNAETFAGWGKSVAAFLGTAAKVLMLALPCIAAFVFMIRKLYQKGNRKHGRDTVPLKVFKTVTKYAYQPVKRTVVSFREFIREHRAVLGCWLAAWALHLNLVTIVTEFIAYYLWFVVSFDIVTVYIQVNKLLIDLQVIIKHFPWWSIAIAALIGFGKMRERTAKRRLRHFEARNCGFINELPIVSMACGSMGKKKTTLITDMALSQEVMFRQKALKILQDNDLKFPHFPWICFEKELQKCMEHGTVYNLASIKDWIRLKQQRFESHGNAERQLYGYDADRYGYEYNDGLKTSGLFDVLETYAQAYFIYVIQSSLIISNYSIRTDNAFIDTGNFPLWIMDFFPEQNRETDRHSHILDFDVLRLGKKVMENNPKAGSFEFGIVNITEIGKERGNNLELKEVKKGTDGANQKNDLFNAWLKMCRHSATVDHFPFIKVFTDEQRPESWGADARDLSEVLHIISSGEQRLTLPLYSIEEMISEWAFGRFMRLYEDFRFRRGDNTLLVHVLKSVTAWLWRRNARVYNRYGYCILKIEKERGTMDGKTENKKYYLMNAKIYANRFSTDCFSDYFNDMAKKSKVGLMDYIEYATEKASVEELKSQNSYFMNALYKDNGA
;
A
#
# COMPACT_ATOMS: atom_id res chain seq x y z
N MET A 1 -5.61 23.00 27.98
CA MET A 1 -4.18 22.90 28.37
C MET A 1 -3.98 22.63 29.87
N ARG A 2 -4.35 23.56 30.79
CA ARG A 2 -4.15 23.40 32.26
C ARG A 2 -4.68 22.07 32.84
N ARG A 3 -5.89 21.65 32.47
CA ARG A 3 -6.46 20.36 32.91
C ARG A 3 -5.61 19.15 32.50
N ASN A 4 -5.05 19.14 31.29
CA ASN A 4 -4.25 18.01 30.80
C ASN A 4 -2.90 17.94 31.52
N ILE A 5 -2.30 19.09 31.84
CA ILE A 5 -1.06 19.17 32.63
C ILE A 5 -1.27 18.56 34.03
N ILE A 6 -2.37 18.91 34.71
CA ILE A 6 -2.70 18.37 36.03
C ILE A 6 -2.88 16.84 35.96
N ILE A 7 -3.61 16.33 34.95
CA ILE A 7 -3.80 14.90 34.75
C ILE A 7 -2.45 14.20 34.51
N THR A 8 -1.58 14.76 33.66
CA THR A 8 -0.24 14.22 33.40
C THR A 8 0.64 14.21 34.66
N ALA A 9 0.62 15.28 35.46
CA ALA A 9 1.37 15.35 36.71
C ALA A 9 0.87 14.30 37.72
N ALA A 10 -0.45 14.17 37.89
CA ALA A 10 -1.05 13.17 38.76
C ALA A 10 -0.69 11.73 38.34
N ILE A 11 -0.78 11.42 37.04
CA ILE A 11 -0.38 10.10 36.51
C ILE A 11 1.11 9.85 36.74
N SER A 12 1.97 10.84 36.50
CA SER A 12 3.41 10.71 36.69
C SER A 12 3.76 10.45 38.17
N ALA A 13 3.11 11.17 39.09
CA ALA A 13 3.29 10.95 40.53
C ALA A 13 2.87 9.53 40.95
N VAL A 14 1.72 9.05 40.44
CA VAL A 14 1.27 7.66 40.68
C VAL A 14 2.27 6.64 40.14
N MET A 15 2.83 6.86 38.94
CA MET A 15 3.85 5.95 38.37
C MET A 15 5.09 5.88 39.26
N VAL A 16 5.60 7.01 39.76
CA VAL A 16 6.74 7.03 40.67
C VAL A 16 6.43 6.29 41.98
N LEU A 17 5.24 6.52 42.56
CA LEU A 17 4.81 5.82 43.77
C LEU A 17 4.71 4.31 43.56
N LEU A 18 4.18 3.86 42.41
CA LEU A 18 4.17 2.44 42.06
C LEU A 18 5.58 1.87 41.96
N GLY A 19 6.52 2.62 41.37
CA GLY A 19 7.92 2.25 41.32
C GLY A 19 8.52 1.95 42.69
N VAL A 20 8.27 2.84 43.66
CA VAL A 20 8.83 2.72 45.02
C VAL A 20 8.16 1.61 45.82
N PHE A 21 6.83 1.51 45.79
CA PHE A 21 6.09 0.63 46.71
C PHE A 21 5.76 -0.75 46.16
N VAL A 22 5.70 -0.91 44.84
CA VAL A 22 5.26 -2.17 44.19
C VAL A 22 6.42 -2.81 43.42
N PHE A 23 7.28 -2.01 42.78
CA PHE A 23 8.36 -2.50 41.92
C PHE A 23 9.76 -2.36 42.53
N SER A 24 9.89 -2.19 43.86
CA SER A 24 11.19 -2.11 44.56
C SER A 24 12.13 -3.25 44.21
N ASP A 25 11.59 -4.47 44.13
CA ASP A 25 12.35 -5.69 43.83
C ASP A 25 12.95 -5.66 42.42
N SER A 26 12.30 -4.95 41.49
CA SER A 26 12.81 -4.79 40.11
C SER A 26 14.07 -3.93 40.07
N TYR A 27 14.18 -2.95 40.96
CA TYR A 27 15.39 -2.13 41.11
C TYR A 27 16.54 -2.89 41.76
N LEU A 28 16.24 -3.71 42.78
CA LEU A 28 17.24 -4.59 43.40
C LEU A 28 17.77 -5.62 42.39
N ARG A 29 16.89 -6.17 41.57
CA ARG A 29 17.25 -7.10 40.49
C ARG A 29 18.08 -6.42 39.40
N LEU A 30 17.78 -5.18 39.03
CA LEU A 30 18.61 -4.40 38.10
C LEU A 30 20.02 -4.16 38.65
N TRP A 31 20.15 -3.95 39.97
CA TRP A 31 21.46 -3.83 40.60
C TRP A 31 22.25 -5.15 40.53
N GLU A 32 21.59 -6.28 40.77
CA GLU A 32 22.15 -7.62 40.59
C GLU A 32 22.65 -7.82 39.15
N SER A 33 21.85 -7.45 38.14
CA SER A 33 22.24 -7.61 36.72
C SER A 33 23.41 -6.71 36.30
N LEU A 34 23.55 -5.53 36.90
CA LEU A 34 24.71 -4.65 36.67
C LEU A 34 25.99 -5.21 37.28
N ARG A 35 25.91 -5.83 38.47
CA ARG A 35 27.04 -6.53 39.09
C ARG A 35 27.48 -7.72 38.23
N ASP A 36 26.51 -8.49 37.76
CA ASP A 36 26.67 -9.60 36.83
C ASP A 36 27.38 -9.17 35.53
N LEU A 37 26.96 -8.05 34.94
CA LEU A 37 27.60 -7.45 33.77
C LEU A 37 29.07 -7.06 34.05
N GLY A 38 29.34 -6.41 35.18
CA GLY A 38 30.69 -6.03 35.57
C GLY A 38 31.62 -7.23 35.75
N ASN A 39 31.15 -8.27 36.43
CA ASN A 39 31.91 -9.51 36.64
C ASN A 39 32.17 -10.25 35.33
N SER A 40 31.17 -10.37 34.45
CA SER A 40 31.35 -11.00 33.14
C SER A 40 32.27 -10.21 32.22
N ALA A 41 32.23 -8.88 32.24
CA ALA A 41 33.14 -8.04 31.47
C ALA A 41 34.59 -8.18 31.96
N ALA A 42 34.79 -8.23 33.28
CA ALA A 42 36.10 -8.47 33.88
C ALA A 42 36.63 -9.88 33.55
N TYR A 43 35.77 -10.91 33.64
CA TYR A 43 36.10 -12.28 33.24
C TYR A 43 36.49 -12.36 31.76
N TYR A 44 35.68 -11.76 30.88
CA TYR A 44 35.94 -11.70 29.44
C TYR A 44 37.30 -11.06 29.13
N PHE A 45 37.60 -9.92 29.77
CA PHE A 45 38.87 -9.23 29.59
C PHE A 45 40.05 -10.07 30.09
N CYS A 46 39.98 -10.63 31.31
CA CYS A 46 41.10 -11.37 31.87
C CYS A 46 41.39 -12.67 31.08
N GLU A 47 40.37 -13.37 30.58
CA GLU A 47 40.56 -14.54 29.70
C GLU A 47 41.12 -14.16 28.32
N LEU A 48 40.64 -13.08 27.71
CA LEU A 48 41.15 -12.61 26.41
C LEU A 48 42.64 -12.26 26.48
N PHE A 49 43.08 -11.70 27.62
CA PHE A 49 44.48 -11.31 27.88
C PHE A 49 45.28 -12.37 28.65
N ARG A 50 44.71 -13.56 28.94
CA ARG A 50 45.34 -14.65 29.70
C ARG A 50 45.95 -14.25 31.05
N ILE A 51 45.30 -13.30 31.74
CA ILE A 51 45.70 -12.83 33.06
C ILE A 51 45.17 -13.84 34.10
N GLN A 52 46.00 -14.33 35.03
CA GLN A 52 45.49 -15.21 36.10
C GLN A 52 44.49 -14.46 36.98
N HIS A 53 43.27 -14.98 37.09
CA HIS A 53 42.20 -14.39 37.89
C HIS A 53 41.42 -15.45 38.67
N SER A 54 40.87 -15.05 39.82
CA SER A 54 39.96 -15.86 40.64
C SER A 54 38.50 -15.40 40.54
N ILE A 55 38.14 -14.69 39.46
CA ILE A 55 36.80 -14.11 39.25
C ILE A 55 35.81 -15.23 38.92
N THR A 56 34.79 -15.42 39.76
CA THR A 56 33.67 -16.32 39.50
C THR A 56 32.54 -15.58 38.78
N ALA A 57 32.05 -16.13 37.67
CA ALA A 57 30.95 -15.54 36.92
C ALA A 57 29.62 -15.73 37.67
N THR A 58 29.10 -14.66 38.27
CA THR A 58 27.84 -14.66 39.03
C THR A 58 26.60 -14.83 38.13
N VAL A 59 26.73 -14.57 36.84
CA VAL A 59 25.68 -14.73 35.82
C VAL A 59 25.11 -16.15 35.74
N ASN A 60 25.87 -17.15 36.14
CA ASN A 60 25.47 -18.56 36.09
C ASN A 60 24.63 -19.03 37.29
N GLY A 61 24.51 -18.23 38.35
CA GLY A 61 23.64 -18.50 39.49
C GLY A 61 22.21 -17.98 39.26
N TYR A 62 21.19 -18.54 39.92
CA TYR A 62 19.83 -17.99 39.90
C TYR A 62 19.76 -16.63 40.65
N SER A 63 18.78 -15.79 40.31
CA SER A 63 18.57 -14.52 41.02
C SER A 63 18.32 -14.73 42.51
N GLU A 64 19.01 -13.95 43.34
CA GLU A 64 18.78 -13.92 44.79
C GLU A 64 17.53 -13.09 45.16
N VAL A 65 17.12 -12.17 44.29
CA VAL A 65 16.01 -11.22 44.52
C VAL A 65 14.65 -11.81 44.15
N PHE A 66 14.59 -12.60 43.07
CA PHE A 66 13.34 -13.16 42.57
C PHE A 66 13.30 -14.69 42.69
N SER A 67 12.54 -15.18 43.67
CA SER A 67 12.36 -16.62 43.94
C SER A 67 10.93 -17.10 43.67
N TRP A 68 10.50 -17.15 42.41
CA TRP A 68 9.17 -17.68 42.03
C TRP A 68 9.20 -19.21 41.97
N GLY A 69 9.44 -19.86 43.12
CA GLY A 69 9.35 -21.32 43.31
C GLY A 69 9.43 -22.14 42.03
N THR A 70 10.59 -22.14 41.38
CA THR A 70 10.94 -22.88 40.14
C THR A 70 9.78 -23.15 39.17
N VAL A 71 9.46 -22.14 38.34
CA VAL A 71 8.53 -22.26 37.18
C VAL A 71 8.88 -23.47 36.30
N LEU A 72 10.17 -23.74 36.15
CA LEU A 72 10.73 -24.94 35.54
C LEU A 72 11.79 -25.53 36.48
N PRO A 73 12.04 -26.86 36.43
CA PRO A 73 13.03 -27.52 37.30
C PRO A 73 14.43 -26.92 37.16
N LYS A 74 15.27 -27.07 38.19
CA LYS A 74 16.59 -26.41 38.23
C LYS A 74 17.55 -26.96 37.16
N ASN A 75 17.35 -28.22 36.78
CA ASN A 75 18.16 -28.90 35.79
C ASN A 75 17.32 -29.30 34.57
N PHE A 76 17.94 -29.29 33.39
CA PHE A 76 17.30 -29.73 32.15
C PHE A 76 16.81 -31.19 32.20
N GLY A 77 17.49 -32.05 32.97
CA GLY A 77 17.09 -33.44 33.19
C GLY A 77 15.74 -33.58 33.89
N GLU A 78 15.55 -32.85 35.00
CA GLU A 78 14.29 -32.82 35.76
C GLU A 78 13.14 -32.23 34.92
N PHE A 79 13.44 -31.23 34.08
CA PHE A 79 12.46 -30.69 33.12
C PHE A 79 12.00 -31.74 32.12
N LYS A 80 12.92 -32.50 31.54
CA LYS A 80 12.60 -33.56 30.58
C LYS A 80 11.68 -34.63 31.20
N GLU A 81 11.97 -35.03 32.44
CA GLU A 81 11.19 -36.02 33.18
C GLU A 81 9.79 -35.47 33.52
N GLY A 82 9.70 -34.25 34.03
CA GLY A 82 8.43 -33.57 34.32
C GLY A 82 7.57 -33.35 33.07
N ALA A 83 8.18 -32.96 31.95
CA ALA A 83 7.49 -32.79 30.67
C ALA A 83 6.96 -34.13 30.14
N ALA A 84 7.76 -35.20 30.20
CA ALA A 84 7.33 -36.54 29.81
C ALA A 84 6.13 -37.01 30.66
N ASN A 85 6.17 -36.77 31.97
CA ASN A 85 5.07 -37.09 32.89
C ASN A 85 3.81 -36.24 32.63
N TYR A 86 3.97 -34.96 32.27
CA TYR A 86 2.85 -34.10 31.91
C TYR A 86 2.18 -34.53 30.60
N PHE A 87 2.96 -34.86 29.56
CA PHE A 87 2.42 -35.34 28.29
C PHE A 87 1.81 -36.75 28.41
N SER A 88 2.33 -37.60 29.30
CA SER A 88 1.71 -38.90 29.58
C SER A 88 0.37 -38.75 30.31
N LEU A 89 0.22 -37.75 31.19
CA LEU A 89 -1.06 -37.39 31.80
C LEU A 89 -2.10 -36.89 30.79
N LEU A 90 -1.69 -36.14 29.76
CA LEU A 90 -2.60 -35.71 28.68
C LEU A 90 -3.12 -36.87 27.83
N LEU A 91 -2.35 -37.96 27.74
CA LEU A 91 -2.71 -39.19 27.04
C LEU A 91 -3.38 -40.24 27.94
N ASN A 92 -3.48 -39.97 29.26
CA ASN A 92 -4.08 -40.89 30.21
C ASN A 92 -5.62 -40.83 30.14
N ALA A 93 -6.24 -41.98 29.87
CA ALA A 93 -7.69 -42.13 29.73
C ALA A 93 -8.48 -41.69 30.98
N GLU A 94 -7.94 -41.89 32.19
CA GLU A 94 -8.60 -41.47 33.43
C GLU A 94 -8.63 -39.94 33.58
N THR A 95 -7.54 -39.27 33.19
CA THR A 95 -7.44 -37.80 33.24
C THR A 95 -8.34 -37.17 32.18
N PHE A 96 -8.41 -37.77 30.99
CA PHE A 96 -9.35 -37.37 29.94
C PHE A 96 -10.82 -37.58 30.37
N ALA A 97 -11.14 -38.70 31.02
CA ALA A 97 -12.47 -38.96 31.56
C ALA A 97 -12.84 -37.97 32.68
N GLY A 98 -11.89 -37.62 33.56
CA GLY A 98 -12.06 -36.60 34.59
C GLY A 98 -12.30 -35.20 34.02
N TRP A 99 -11.53 -34.80 33.01
CA TRP A 99 -11.76 -33.56 32.26
C TRP A 99 -13.14 -33.56 31.58
N GLY A 100 -13.51 -34.67 30.93
CA GLY A 100 -14.82 -34.86 30.31
C GLY A 100 -15.97 -34.69 31.31
N LYS A 101 -15.85 -35.24 32.53
CA LYS A 101 -16.83 -35.04 33.62
C LYS A 101 -16.92 -33.57 34.05
N SER A 102 -15.80 -32.87 34.17
CA SER A 102 -15.77 -31.44 34.53
C SER A 102 -16.41 -30.57 33.44
N VAL A 103 -16.10 -30.82 32.18
CA VAL A 103 -16.73 -30.15 31.03
C VAL A 103 -18.22 -30.45 30.97
N ALA A 104 -18.63 -31.70 31.20
CA ALA A 104 -20.03 -32.08 31.26
C ALA A 104 -20.78 -31.39 32.41
N ALA A 105 -20.16 -31.26 33.59
CA ALA A 105 -20.72 -30.52 34.72
C ALA A 105 -20.87 -29.03 34.41
N PHE A 106 -19.86 -28.41 33.79
CA PHE A 106 -19.92 -27.02 33.33
C PHE A 106 -21.02 -26.82 32.27
N LEU A 107 -21.07 -27.67 31.25
CA LEU A 107 -22.11 -27.65 30.22
C LEU A 107 -23.50 -27.86 30.83
N GLY A 108 -23.63 -28.73 31.84
CA GLY A 108 -24.87 -28.95 32.56
C GLY A 108 -25.35 -27.69 33.30
N THR A 109 -24.45 -26.99 33.99
CA THR A 109 -24.76 -25.72 34.65
C THR A 109 -25.09 -24.62 33.63
N ALA A 110 -24.31 -24.50 32.56
CA ALA A 110 -24.58 -23.55 31.48
C ALA A 110 -25.94 -23.82 30.82
N ALA A 111 -26.29 -25.09 30.57
CA ALA A 111 -27.57 -25.49 30.03
C ALA A 111 -28.74 -25.15 30.96
N LYS A 112 -28.61 -25.36 32.28
CA LYS A 112 -29.62 -24.94 33.26
C LYS A 112 -29.86 -23.42 33.23
N VAL A 113 -28.79 -22.63 33.21
CA VAL A 113 -28.87 -21.17 33.08
C VAL A 113 -29.53 -20.77 31.76
N LEU A 114 -29.17 -21.43 30.66
CA LEU A 114 -29.72 -21.15 29.34
C LEU A 114 -31.22 -21.51 29.28
N MET A 115 -31.64 -22.64 29.86
CA MET A 115 -33.05 -23.04 29.94
C MET A 115 -33.89 -22.07 30.78
N LEU A 116 -33.33 -21.51 31.86
CA LEU A 116 -33.98 -20.44 32.64
C LEU A 116 -34.09 -19.13 31.84
N ALA A 117 -33.07 -18.78 31.06
CA ALA A 117 -33.05 -17.55 30.26
C ALA A 117 -33.88 -17.63 28.97
N LEU A 118 -34.01 -18.83 28.38
CA LEU A 118 -34.67 -19.07 27.10
C LEU A 118 -36.11 -18.53 27.01
N PRO A 119 -37.02 -18.74 28.00
CA PRO A 119 -38.37 -18.18 27.94
C PRO A 119 -38.37 -16.64 27.98
N CYS A 120 -37.47 -16.03 28.76
CA CYS A 120 -37.32 -14.57 28.79
C CYS A 120 -36.83 -14.01 27.45
N ILE A 121 -35.84 -14.67 26.83
CA ILE A 121 -35.32 -14.30 25.50
C ILE A 121 -36.41 -14.48 24.44
N ALA A 122 -37.12 -15.60 24.45
CA ALA A 122 -38.19 -15.90 23.51
C ALA A 122 -39.34 -14.88 23.62
N ALA A 123 -39.79 -14.57 24.84
CA ALA A 123 -40.81 -13.55 25.09
C ALA A 123 -40.36 -12.17 24.61
N PHE A 124 -39.11 -11.80 24.88
CA PHE A 124 -38.53 -10.53 24.42
C PHE A 124 -38.46 -10.44 22.89
N VAL A 125 -38.01 -11.51 22.22
CA VAL A 125 -37.97 -11.59 20.74
C VAL A 125 -39.37 -11.51 20.15
N PHE A 126 -40.35 -12.19 20.74
CA PHE A 126 -41.74 -12.15 20.28
C PHE A 126 -42.36 -10.76 20.42
N MET A 127 -42.15 -10.11 21.57
CA MET A 127 -42.61 -8.74 21.83
C MET A 127 -42.01 -7.75 20.82
N ILE A 128 -40.70 -7.85 20.56
CA ILE A 128 -40.00 -7.06 19.54
C ILE A 128 -40.63 -7.31 18.17
N ARG A 129 -40.79 -8.56 17.75
CA ARG A 129 -41.39 -8.90 16.45
C ARG A 129 -42.79 -8.30 16.30
N LYS A 130 -43.65 -8.43 17.31
CA LYS A 130 -45.02 -7.89 17.30
C LYS A 130 -45.01 -6.36 17.19
N LEU A 131 -44.11 -5.69 17.91
CA LEU A 131 -43.97 -4.23 17.88
C LEU A 131 -43.45 -3.71 16.53
N TYR A 132 -42.62 -4.49 15.84
CA TYR A 132 -42.02 -4.13 14.55
C TYR A 132 -42.79 -4.63 13.31
N GLN A 133 -43.81 -5.46 13.47
CA GLN A 133 -44.69 -5.89 12.39
C GLN A 133 -45.71 -4.81 11.97
N LYS A 134 -46.06 -3.88 12.86
CA LYS A 134 -47.05 -2.84 12.56
C LYS A 134 -46.48 -1.78 11.61
N GLY A 135 -47.19 -1.53 10.51
CA GLY A 135 -46.85 -0.51 9.52
C GLY A 135 -46.85 0.90 10.11
N ASN A 136 -45.86 1.74 9.76
CA ASN A 136 -45.77 3.13 10.21
C ASN A 136 -45.25 4.06 9.12
N ARG A 137 -46.00 5.13 8.81
CA ARG A 137 -45.68 6.13 7.77
C ARG A 137 -45.08 7.44 8.32
N LYS A 138 -44.69 7.49 9.60
CA LYS A 138 -44.05 8.67 10.21
C LYS A 138 -42.58 8.78 9.78
N HIS A 139 -42.33 9.25 8.56
CA HIS A 139 -40.98 9.37 8.00
C HIS A 139 -40.09 10.30 8.83
N GLY A 140 -38.88 9.84 9.14
CA GLY A 140 -37.82 10.67 9.78
C GLY A 140 -38.04 11.00 11.26
N ARG A 141 -39.12 10.55 11.90
CA ARG A 141 -39.37 10.80 13.33
C ARG A 141 -38.63 9.78 14.20
N ASP A 142 -37.93 10.27 15.22
CA ASP A 142 -37.27 9.43 16.23
C ASP A 142 -38.26 8.96 17.32
N THR A 143 -38.20 7.68 17.67
CA THR A 143 -38.92 7.12 18.82
C THR A 143 -38.42 7.69 20.16
N VAL A 144 -39.28 7.71 21.18
CA VAL A 144 -38.92 8.24 22.52
C VAL A 144 -37.68 7.55 23.13
N PRO A 145 -37.53 6.20 23.08
CA PRO A 145 -36.33 5.54 23.58
C PRO A 145 -35.06 5.98 22.84
N LEU A 146 -35.14 6.23 21.53
CA LEU A 146 -34.02 6.73 20.75
C LEU A 146 -33.65 8.17 21.13
N LYS A 147 -34.64 9.03 21.39
CA LYS A 147 -34.39 10.40 21.88
C LYS A 147 -33.68 10.39 23.23
N VAL A 148 -34.17 9.60 24.19
CA VAL A 148 -33.52 9.46 25.51
C VAL A 148 -32.09 8.96 25.36
N PHE A 149 -31.87 7.91 24.57
CA PHE A 149 -30.54 7.38 24.31
C PHE A 149 -29.57 8.41 23.71
N LYS A 150 -30.02 9.18 22.70
CA LYS A 150 -29.21 10.25 22.10
C LYS A 150 -28.87 11.35 23.13
N THR A 151 -29.82 11.72 23.98
CA THR A 151 -29.62 12.71 25.05
C THR A 151 -28.61 12.22 26.09
N VAL A 152 -28.76 10.99 26.58
CA VAL A 152 -27.80 10.37 27.53
C VAL A 152 -26.41 10.29 26.90
N THR A 153 -26.33 9.86 25.64
CA THR A 153 -25.05 9.80 24.90
C THR A 153 -24.40 11.18 24.76
N LYS A 154 -25.19 12.24 24.54
CA LYS A 154 -24.71 13.62 24.43
C LYS A 154 -24.08 14.12 25.73
N TYR A 155 -24.67 13.79 26.89
CA TYR A 155 -24.21 14.30 28.18
C TYR A 155 -23.20 13.40 28.90
N ALA A 156 -23.23 12.08 28.69
CA ALA A 156 -22.29 11.15 29.32
C ALA A 156 -21.09 10.85 28.42
N TYR A 157 -21.33 10.33 27.21
CA TYR A 157 -20.27 9.76 26.37
C TYR A 157 -19.44 10.81 25.62
N GLN A 158 -20.09 11.82 25.03
CA GLN A 158 -19.39 12.85 24.25
C GLN A 158 -18.35 13.67 25.04
N PRO A 159 -18.61 14.15 26.28
CA PRO A 159 -17.61 14.90 27.03
C PRO A 159 -16.42 14.04 27.45
N VAL A 160 -16.66 12.78 27.83
CA VAL A 160 -15.59 11.82 28.13
C VAL A 160 -14.73 11.57 26.90
N LYS A 161 -15.36 11.27 25.75
CA LYS A 161 -14.65 11.06 24.48
C LYS A 161 -13.81 12.27 24.09
N ARG A 162 -14.38 13.49 24.16
CA ARG A 162 -13.66 14.74 23.87
C ARG A 162 -12.45 14.92 24.79
N THR A 163 -12.61 14.62 26.08
CA THR A 163 -11.52 14.70 27.07
C THR A 163 -10.40 13.73 26.73
N VAL A 164 -10.73 12.46 26.45
CA VAL A 164 -9.74 11.43 26.07
C VAL A 164 -9.02 11.79 24.77
N VAL A 165 -9.73 12.26 23.75
CA VAL A 165 -9.11 12.70 22.48
C VAL A 165 -8.18 13.88 22.72
N SER A 166 -8.63 14.90 23.48
CA SER A 166 -7.80 16.07 23.79
C SER A 166 -6.55 15.73 24.61
N PHE A 167 -6.64 14.71 25.49
CA PHE A 167 -5.51 14.26 26.28
C PHE A 167 -4.52 13.45 25.43
N ARG A 168 -5.02 12.62 24.52
CA ARG A 168 -4.19 11.89 23.54
C ARG A 168 -3.44 12.84 22.61
N GLU A 169 -4.08 13.90 22.13
CA GLU A 169 -3.44 14.94 21.32
C GLU A 169 -2.34 15.65 22.11
N PHE A 170 -2.61 16.04 23.36
CA PHE A 170 -1.62 16.64 24.26
C PHE A 170 -0.38 15.75 24.49
N ILE A 171 -0.55 14.44 24.72
CA ILE A 171 0.58 13.51 24.85
C ILE A 171 1.35 13.38 23.54
N ARG A 172 0.66 13.44 22.39
CA ARG A 172 1.30 13.33 21.07
C ARG A 172 2.17 14.54 20.75
N GLU A 173 1.78 15.73 21.22
CA GLU A 173 2.57 16.97 21.15
C GLU A 173 3.78 16.90 22.10
N HIS A 174 3.59 16.43 23.33
CA HIS A 174 4.65 16.33 24.35
C HIS A 174 5.27 14.91 24.43
N ARG A 175 5.87 14.44 23.33
CA ARG A 175 6.43 13.08 23.24
C ARG A 175 7.51 12.76 24.28
N ALA A 176 8.20 13.77 24.82
CA ALA A 176 9.19 13.57 25.89
C ALA A 176 8.57 12.94 27.15
N VAL A 177 7.34 13.34 27.53
CA VAL A 177 6.63 12.77 28.69
C VAL A 177 6.35 11.30 28.46
N LEU A 178 5.91 10.93 27.24
CA LEU A 178 5.71 9.53 26.87
C LEU A 178 7.02 8.74 26.94
N GLY A 179 8.13 9.32 26.48
CA GLY A 179 9.46 8.73 26.59
C GLY A 179 9.85 8.44 28.04
N CYS A 180 9.67 9.41 28.95
CA CYS A 180 9.95 9.23 30.37
C CYS A 180 9.07 8.15 31.01
N TRP A 181 7.77 8.11 30.68
CA TRP A 181 6.87 7.07 31.17
C TRP A 181 7.27 5.68 30.65
N LEU A 182 7.61 5.55 29.37
CA LEU A 182 8.08 4.29 28.81
C LEU A 182 9.39 3.83 29.46
N ALA A 183 10.32 4.74 29.74
CA ALA A 183 11.56 4.44 30.45
C ALA A 183 11.29 3.98 31.89
N ALA A 184 10.42 4.69 32.63
CA ALA A 184 10.02 4.31 33.98
C ALA A 184 9.39 2.91 34.01
N TRP A 185 8.45 2.62 33.12
CA TRP A 185 7.83 1.29 33.02
C TRP A 185 8.80 0.21 32.54
N ALA A 186 9.78 0.53 31.70
CA ALA A 186 10.81 -0.43 31.30
C ALA A 186 11.69 -0.85 32.51
N LEU A 187 11.95 0.06 33.44
CA LEU A 187 12.62 -0.23 34.71
C LEU A 187 11.70 -1.01 35.65
N HIS A 188 10.45 -0.57 35.84
CA HIS A 188 9.48 -1.25 36.70
C HIS A 188 9.19 -2.70 36.28
N LEU A 189 9.27 -3.00 34.98
CA LEU A 189 8.95 -4.33 34.43
C LEU A 189 10.18 -5.19 34.13
N ASN A 190 11.35 -4.84 34.68
CA ASN A 190 12.62 -5.56 34.46
C ASN A 190 13.08 -5.68 33.00
N LEU A 191 12.52 -4.89 32.07
CA LEU A 191 12.92 -4.97 30.66
C LEU A 191 14.39 -4.56 30.48
N VAL A 192 14.86 -3.58 31.25
CA VAL A 192 16.26 -3.15 31.25
C VAL A 192 17.16 -4.25 31.83
N THR A 193 16.74 -4.87 32.95
CA THR A 193 17.44 -5.99 33.59
C THR A 193 17.67 -7.14 32.61
N ILE A 194 16.63 -7.56 31.87
CA ILE A 194 16.71 -8.63 30.86
C ILE A 194 17.79 -8.33 29.81
N VAL A 195 17.84 -7.09 29.31
CA VAL A 195 18.85 -6.69 28.32
C VAL A 195 20.25 -6.69 28.93
N THR A 196 20.40 -6.18 30.15
CA THR A 196 21.71 -6.16 30.84
C THR A 196 22.23 -7.56 31.13
N GLU A 197 21.38 -8.49 31.60
CA GLU A 197 21.78 -9.88 31.81
C GLU A 197 22.10 -10.60 30.50
N PHE A 198 21.35 -10.33 29.42
CA PHE A 198 21.66 -10.91 28.11
C PHE A 198 23.07 -10.50 27.63
N ILE A 199 23.45 -9.24 27.80
CA ILE A 199 24.80 -8.76 27.46
C ILE A 199 25.84 -9.39 28.40
N ALA A 200 25.56 -9.46 29.71
CA ALA A 200 26.44 -10.09 30.69
C ALA A 200 26.70 -11.58 30.38
N TYR A 201 25.66 -12.32 29.99
CA TYR A 201 25.78 -13.71 29.58
C TYR A 201 26.52 -13.86 28.26
N TYR A 202 26.25 -12.99 27.28
CA TYR A 202 26.96 -13.02 26.00
C TYR A 202 28.48 -12.88 26.18
N LEU A 203 28.92 -11.90 26.99
CA LEU A 203 30.35 -11.68 27.26
C LEU A 203 31.01 -12.89 27.92
N TRP A 204 30.32 -13.55 28.87
CA TRP A 204 30.85 -14.76 29.51
C TRP A 204 30.83 -15.99 28.57
N PHE A 205 29.72 -16.19 27.85
CA PHE A 205 29.49 -17.37 27.01
C PHE A 205 30.46 -17.46 25.83
N VAL A 206 30.84 -16.34 25.23
CA VAL A 206 31.80 -16.29 24.10
C VAL A 206 33.17 -16.87 24.48
N VAL A 207 33.53 -16.84 25.76
CA VAL A 207 34.81 -17.36 26.26
C VAL A 207 34.64 -18.76 26.86
N SER A 208 33.54 -19.02 27.58
CA SER A 208 33.35 -20.28 28.29
C SER A 208 32.72 -21.41 27.46
N PHE A 209 31.95 -21.11 26.42
CA PHE A 209 31.26 -22.08 25.54
C PHE A 209 30.45 -23.20 26.23
N ASP A 210 29.86 -22.94 27.40
CA ASP A 210 28.99 -23.92 28.08
C ASP A 210 27.53 -23.78 27.64
N ILE A 211 27.02 -24.78 26.92
CA ILE A 211 25.65 -24.80 26.41
C ILE A 211 24.62 -25.11 27.51
N VAL A 212 25.02 -25.78 28.60
CA VAL A 212 24.10 -26.19 29.67
C VAL A 212 23.56 -24.98 30.43
N THR A 213 24.37 -23.93 30.58
CA THR A 213 23.98 -22.67 31.25
C THR A 213 22.93 -21.87 30.48
N VAL A 214 22.69 -22.15 29.20
CA VAL A 214 21.61 -21.52 28.42
C VAL A 214 20.25 -21.80 29.06
N TYR A 215 20.05 -23.00 29.62
CA TYR A 215 18.81 -23.36 30.31
C TYR A 215 18.57 -22.49 31.56
N ILE A 216 19.63 -22.17 32.31
CA ILE A 216 19.56 -21.28 33.48
C ILE A 216 19.16 -19.87 33.04
N GLN A 217 19.68 -19.38 31.92
CA GLN A 217 19.30 -18.06 31.38
C GLN A 217 17.85 -18.01 30.88
N VAL A 218 17.35 -19.09 30.27
CA VAL A 218 15.92 -19.18 29.90
C VAL A 218 15.04 -19.12 31.16
N ASN A 219 15.44 -19.79 32.24
CA ASN A 219 14.73 -19.71 33.51
C ASN A 219 14.78 -18.32 34.13
N LYS A 220 15.94 -17.65 34.13
CA LYS A 220 16.08 -16.25 34.56
C LYS A 220 15.17 -15.31 33.78
N LEU A 221 15.12 -15.45 32.45
CA LEU A 221 14.23 -14.66 31.59
C LEU A 221 12.75 -14.83 31.98
N LEU A 222 12.32 -16.06 32.25
CA LEU A 222 10.94 -16.34 32.70
C LEU A 222 10.66 -15.71 34.08
N ILE A 223 11.63 -15.79 34.99
CA ILE A 223 11.59 -15.15 36.30
C ILE A 223 11.56 -13.61 36.16
N ASP A 224 12.26 -13.01 35.20
CA ASP A 224 12.19 -11.55 35.05
C ASP A 224 10.87 -11.10 34.40
N LEU A 225 10.34 -11.87 33.44
CA LEU A 225 9.03 -11.63 32.80
C LEU A 225 7.84 -11.81 33.76
N GLN A 226 8.05 -12.54 34.85
CA GLN A 226 7.07 -12.82 35.88
C GLN A 226 6.42 -11.56 36.47
N VAL A 227 7.19 -10.46 36.54
CA VAL A 227 6.74 -9.18 37.09
C VAL A 227 5.56 -8.64 36.28
N ILE A 228 5.55 -8.87 34.96
CA ILE A 228 4.45 -8.50 34.08
C ILE A 228 3.20 -9.34 34.41
N ILE A 229 3.35 -10.65 34.59
CA ILE A 229 2.23 -11.58 34.80
C ILE A 229 1.59 -11.40 36.19
N LYS A 230 2.40 -11.12 37.23
CA LYS A 230 1.92 -10.97 38.61
C LYS A 230 1.15 -9.67 38.83
N HIS A 231 1.61 -8.56 38.24
CA HIS A 231 1.06 -7.24 38.53
C HIS A 231 -0.03 -6.81 37.54
N PHE A 232 -0.05 -7.37 36.34
CA PHE A 232 -1.10 -7.07 35.35
C PHE A 232 -2.15 -8.18 35.30
N PRO A 233 -3.46 -7.83 35.35
CA PRO A 233 -4.51 -8.80 35.10
C PRO A 233 -4.35 -9.43 33.71
N TRP A 234 -4.60 -10.74 33.61
CA TRP A 234 -4.45 -11.49 32.36
C TRP A 234 -5.19 -10.86 31.17
N TRP A 235 -6.34 -10.23 31.40
CA TRP A 235 -7.13 -9.57 30.34
C TRP A 235 -6.43 -8.34 29.76
N SER A 236 -5.67 -7.60 30.57
CA SER A 236 -4.92 -6.43 30.11
C SER A 236 -3.73 -6.84 29.23
N ILE A 237 -3.04 -7.91 29.63
CA ILE A 237 -1.97 -8.55 28.85
C ILE A 237 -2.55 -9.11 27.54
N ALA A 238 -3.70 -9.77 27.59
CA ALA A 238 -4.37 -10.28 26.39
C ALA A 238 -4.73 -9.15 25.41
N ILE A 239 -5.22 -8.01 25.88
CA ILE A 239 -5.49 -6.84 25.03
C ILE A 239 -4.19 -6.29 24.41
N ALA A 240 -3.13 -6.14 25.22
CA ALA A 240 -1.83 -5.68 24.71
C ALA A 240 -1.26 -6.64 23.66
N ALA A 241 -1.35 -7.95 23.91
CA ALA A 241 -0.97 -9.00 22.97
C ALA A 241 -1.80 -8.93 21.68
N LEU A 242 -3.12 -8.75 21.76
CA LEU A 242 -3.99 -8.57 20.58
C LEU A 242 -3.61 -7.35 19.75
N ILE A 243 -3.24 -6.23 20.39
CA ILE A 243 -2.77 -5.02 19.70
C ILE A 243 -1.41 -5.27 19.03
N GLY A 244 -0.46 -5.87 19.75
CA GLY A 244 0.86 -6.21 19.22
C GLY A 244 0.76 -7.17 18.03
N PHE A 245 -0.04 -8.22 18.18
CA PHE A 245 -0.36 -9.17 17.12
C PHE A 245 -1.03 -8.51 15.91
N GLY A 246 -1.96 -7.57 16.14
CA GLY A 246 -2.56 -6.75 15.09
C GLY A 246 -1.51 -5.97 14.30
N LYS A 247 -0.63 -5.23 14.97
CA LYS A 247 0.45 -4.46 14.31
C LYS A 247 1.43 -5.36 13.55
N MET A 248 1.79 -6.51 14.13
CA MET A 248 2.65 -7.50 13.46
C MET A 248 2.00 -8.01 12.17
N ARG A 249 0.72 -8.38 12.21
CA ARG A 249 -0.05 -8.82 11.03
C ARG A 249 -0.10 -7.75 9.94
N GLU A 250 -0.33 -6.49 10.31
CA GLU A 250 -0.34 -5.36 9.38
C GLU A 250 1.02 -5.16 8.71
N ARG A 251 2.13 -5.25 9.47
CA ARG A 251 3.49 -5.15 8.91
C ARG A 251 3.77 -6.28 7.91
N THR A 252 3.40 -7.52 8.26
CA THR A 252 3.54 -8.67 7.36
C THR A 252 2.70 -8.52 6.09
N ALA A 253 1.46 -8.02 6.21
CA ALA A 253 0.59 -7.76 5.07
C ALA A 253 1.20 -6.72 4.11
N LYS A 254 1.69 -5.58 4.62
CA LYS A 254 2.36 -4.56 3.81
C LYS A 254 3.64 -5.08 3.15
N ARG A 255 4.44 -5.88 3.86
CA ARG A 255 5.64 -6.51 3.28
C ARG A 255 5.28 -7.41 2.09
N ARG A 256 4.20 -8.19 2.19
CA ARG A 256 3.69 -9.01 1.08
C ARG A 256 3.22 -8.17 -0.10
N LEU A 257 2.48 -7.09 0.14
CA LEU A 257 2.05 -6.17 -0.92
C LEU A 257 3.25 -5.53 -1.65
N ARG A 258 4.24 -5.03 -0.90
CA ARG A 258 5.47 -4.49 -1.50
C ARG A 258 6.25 -5.54 -2.30
N HIS A 259 6.25 -6.79 -1.85
CA HIS A 259 6.85 -7.88 -2.60
C HIS A 259 6.09 -8.18 -3.90
N PHE A 260 4.76 -8.13 -3.90
CA PHE A 260 3.96 -8.25 -5.13
C PHE A 260 4.20 -7.10 -6.10
N GLU A 261 4.30 -5.86 -5.60
CA GLU A 261 4.68 -4.71 -6.42
C GLU A 261 6.07 -4.88 -7.04
N ALA A 262 7.07 -5.33 -6.27
CA ALA A 262 8.40 -5.61 -6.81
C ALA A 262 8.36 -6.69 -7.91
N ARG A 263 7.51 -7.71 -7.77
CA ARG A 263 7.29 -8.71 -8.82
C ARG A 263 6.62 -8.13 -10.06
N ASN A 264 5.65 -7.23 -9.90
CA ASN A 264 5.04 -6.50 -11.03
C ASN A 264 6.08 -5.63 -11.75
N CYS A 265 6.92 -4.89 -11.01
CA CYS A 265 8.02 -4.10 -11.61
C CYS A 265 9.00 -4.99 -12.38
N GLY A 266 9.33 -6.17 -11.85
CA GLY A 266 10.13 -7.17 -12.57
C GLY A 266 9.48 -7.57 -13.90
N PHE A 267 8.18 -7.87 -13.88
CA PHE A 267 7.43 -8.19 -15.10
C PHE A 267 7.38 -7.01 -16.10
N ILE A 268 7.17 -5.78 -15.63
CA ILE A 268 7.11 -4.58 -16.49
C ILE A 268 8.47 -4.32 -17.17
N ASN A 269 9.58 -4.58 -16.47
CA ASN A 269 10.93 -4.49 -17.02
C ASN A 269 11.19 -5.52 -18.14
N GLU A 270 10.56 -6.70 -18.07
CA GLU A 270 10.66 -7.73 -19.13
C GLU A 270 9.91 -7.34 -20.41
N LEU A 271 8.97 -6.39 -20.34
CA LEU A 271 8.18 -5.96 -21.49
C LEU A 271 8.96 -5.01 -22.40
N PRO A 272 8.71 -5.02 -23.71
CA PRO A 272 9.26 -4.05 -24.65
C PRO A 272 8.63 -2.67 -24.45
N ILE A 273 9.06 -1.70 -25.26
CA ILE A 273 8.59 -0.31 -25.16
C ILE A 273 7.08 -0.21 -25.37
N VAL A 274 6.52 -0.98 -26.30
CA VAL A 274 5.09 -0.98 -26.62
C VAL A 274 4.45 -2.27 -26.09
N SER A 275 3.40 -2.17 -25.29
CA SER A 275 2.65 -3.33 -24.81
C SER A 275 1.15 -3.09 -24.90
N MET A 276 0.41 -4.09 -25.38
CA MET A 276 -1.03 -4.02 -25.57
C MET A 276 -1.73 -5.01 -24.65
N ALA A 277 -2.58 -4.52 -23.75
CA ALA A 277 -3.42 -5.36 -22.90
C ALA A 277 -4.73 -5.72 -23.60
N CYS A 278 -4.98 -7.01 -23.80
CA CYS A 278 -6.19 -7.52 -24.44
C CYS A 278 -7.10 -8.26 -23.47
N GLY A 279 -8.40 -7.96 -23.53
CA GLY A 279 -9.41 -8.67 -22.76
C GLY A 279 -10.83 -8.18 -23.06
N SER A 280 -11.82 -9.07 -22.90
CA SER A 280 -13.22 -8.70 -23.05
C SER A 280 -13.61 -7.59 -22.06
N MET A 281 -14.71 -6.88 -22.36
CA MET A 281 -15.25 -5.86 -21.45
C MET A 281 -15.42 -6.44 -20.03
N GLY A 282 -15.00 -5.68 -19.02
CA GLY A 282 -15.01 -6.12 -17.62
C GLY A 282 -13.80 -6.93 -17.14
N LYS A 283 -12.87 -7.36 -18.01
CA LYS A 283 -11.65 -8.10 -17.61
C LYS A 283 -10.52 -7.24 -17.02
N LYS A 284 -10.78 -5.97 -16.68
CA LYS A 284 -9.81 -5.06 -16.03
C LYS A 284 -8.58 -4.70 -16.88
N LYS A 285 -8.70 -4.68 -18.22
CA LYS A 285 -7.63 -4.27 -19.15
C LYS A 285 -7.11 -2.85 -18.88
N THR A 286 -8.01 -1.88 -18.72
CA THR A 286 -7.67 -0.48 -18.43
C THR A 286 -7.01 -0.38 -17.05
N THR A 287 -7.49 -1.17 -16.10
CA THR A 287 -6.93 -1.26 -14.74
C THR A 287 -5.50 -1.77 -14.77
N LEU A 288 -5.20 -2.78 -15.61
CA LEU A 288 -3.86 -3.32 -15.79
C LEU A 288 -2.90 -2.26 -16.36
N ILE A 289 -3.25 -1.62 -17.47
CA ILE A 289 -2.38 -0.59 -18.08
C ILE A 289 -2.18 0.62 -17.16
N THR A 290 -3.19 1.01 -16.39
CA THR A 290 -3.07 2.08 -15.39
C THR A 290 -2.11 1.68 -14.27
N ASP A 291 -2.25 0.46 -13.75
CA ASP A 291 -1.37 -0.06 -12.68
C ASP A 291 0.08 -0.14 -13.15
N MET A 292 0.30 -0.57 -14.40
CA MET A 292 1.62 -0.63 -15.03
C MET A 292 2.21 0.77 -15.27
N ALA A 293 1.40 1.74 -15.71
CA ALA A 293 1.85 3.12 -15.90
C ALA A 293 2.31 3.76 -14.58
N LEU A 294 1.57 3.54 -13.48
CA LEU A 294 1.97 4.01 -12.15
C LEU A 294 3.30 3.40 -11.70
N SER A 295 3.48 2.08 -11.84
CA SER A 295 4.77 1.43 -11.54
C SER A 295 5.90 1.97 -12.42
N GLN A 296 5.64 2.14 -13.71
CA GLN A 296 6.65 2.57 -14.68
C GLN A 296 7.15 4.00 -14.37
N GLU A 297 6.28 4.90 -13.89
CA GLU A 297 6.69 6.25 -13.48
C GLU A 297 7.69 6.18 -12.32
N VAL A 298 7.40 5.36 -11.30
CA VAL A 298 8.30 5.12 -10.17
C VAL A 298 9.61 4.49 -10.64
N MET A 299 9.54 3.52 -11.54
CA MET A 299 10.71 2.85 -12.11
C MET A 299 11.61 3.81 -12.90
N PHE A 300 11.03 4.73 -13.69
CA PHE A 300 11.79 5.76 -14.39
C PHE A 300 12.49 6.70 -13.41
N ARG A 301 11.80 7.17 -12.36
CA ARG A 301 12.46 8.02 -11.34
C ARG A 301 13.58 7.28 -10.60
N GLN A 302 13.37 6.01 -10.24
CA GLN A 302 14.40 5.19 -9.62
C GLN A 302 15.60 4.95 -10.55
N LYS A 303 15.35 4.70 -11.84
CA LYS A 303 16.42 4.50 -12.83
C LYS A 303 17.20 5.80 -13.07
N ALA A 304 16.52 6.94 -13.15
CA ALA A 304 17.16 8.25 -13.25
C ALA A 304 18.04 8.53 -12.02
N LEU A 305 17.54 8.28 -10.80
CA LEU A 305 18.33 8.41 -9.57
C LEU A 305 19.56 7.50 -9.58
N LYS A 306 19.41 6.25 -10.04
CA LYS A 306 20.55 5.34 -10.17
C LYS A 306 21.61 5.88 -11.13
N ILE A 307 21.20 6.40 -12.30
CA ILE A 307 22.12 7.02 -13.27
C ILE A 307 22.83 8.22 -12.64
N LEU A 308 22.14 9.04 -11.83
CA LEU A 308 22.77 10.16 -11.12
C LEU A 308 23.85 9.67 -10.16
N GLN A 309 23.54 8.67 -9.32
CA GLN A 309 24.49 8.09 -8.36
C GLN A 309 25.70 7.44 -9.06
N ASP A 310 25.45 6.69 -10.14
CA ASP A 310 26.50 6.01 -10.90
C ASP A 310 27.43 7.03 -11.59
N ASN A 311 26.93 8.19 -12.03
CA ASN A 311 27.74 9.26 -12.64
C ASN A 311 28.43 10.17 -11.61
N ASP A 312 27.79 10.44 -10.46
CA ASP A 312 28.37 11.17 -9.33
C ASP A 312 29.68 10.51 -8.87
N LEU A 313 29.67 9.18 -8.74
CA LEU A 313 30.84 8.39 -8.32
C LEU A 313 31.98 8.34 -9.34
N LYS A 314 31.73 8.65 -10.62
CA LYS A 314 32.81 8.72 -11.63
C LYS A 314 33.75 9.89 -11.36
N PHE A 315 33.23 10.99 -10.79
CA PHE A 315 33.99 12.17 -10.41
C PHE A 315 33.66 12.59 -8.98
N PRO A 316 34.20 11.90 -7.95
CA PRO A 316 33.84 12.11 -6.54
C PRO A 316 34.15 13.52 -6.00
N HIS A 317 35.11 14.21 -6.61
CA HIS A 317 35.55 15.54 -6.19
C HIS A 317 34.86 16.66 -6.97
N PHE A 318 34.00 16.34 -7.95
CA PHE A 318 33.28 17.35 -8.71
C PHE A 318 32.14 17.96 -7.84
N PRO A 319 31.96 19.29 -7.84
CA PRO A 319 30.95 19.96 -7.04
C PRO A 319 29.54 19.85 -7.67
N TRP A 320 28.96 18.64 -7.59
CA TRP A 320 27.67 18.30 -8.20
C TRP A 320 26.50 19.20 -7.76
N ILE A 321 26.46 19.59 -6.48
CA ILE A 321 25.38 20.46 -5.98
C ILE A 321 25.34 21.83 -6.67
N CYS A 322 26.51 22.40 -7.01
CA CYS A 322 26.58 23.66 -7.75
C CYS A 322 26.03 23.46 -9.17
N PHE A 323 26.34 22.32 -9.77
CA PHE A 323 25.84 21.94 -11.08
C PHE A 323 24.33 21.77 -11.14
N GLU A 324 23.78 21.05 -10.17
CA GLU A 324 22.35 20.89 -10.00
C GLU A 324 21.64 22.23 -9.81
N LYS A 325 22.18 23.14 -8.99
CA LYS A 325 21.59 24.46 -8.74
C LYS A 325 21.63 25.37 -9.95
N GLU A 326 22.68 25.32 -10.77
CA GLU A 326 22.71 26.05 -12.05
C GLU A 326 21.65 25.50 -13.00
N LEU A 327 21.56 24.17 -13.13
CA LEU A 327 20.57 23.51 -13.98
C LEU A 327 19.13 23.84 -13.55
N GLN A 328 18.84 23.81 -12.25
CA GLN A 328 17.52 24.22 -11.70
C GLN A 328 17.17 25.66 -12.11
N LYS A 329 18.11 26.61 -11.99
CA LYS A 329 17.88 28.00 -12.44
C LYS A 329 17.64 28.09 -13.95
N CYS A 330 18.40 27.34 -14.75
CA CYS A 330 18.19 27.30 -16.20
C CYS A 330 16.81 26.73 -16.58
N MET A 331 16.29 25.77 -15.80
CA MET A 331 14.94 25.25 -15.95
C MET A 331 13.87 26.28 -15.56
N GLU A 332 14.07 27.01 -14.45
CA GLU A 332 13.15 28.07 -14.00
C GLU A 332 13.06 29.23 -15.01
N HIS A 333 14.19 29.59 -15.64
CA HIS A 333 14.24 30.62 -16.69
C HIS A 333 13.80 30.12 -18.07
N GLY A 334 13.45 28.84 -18.22
CA GLY A 334 13.03 28.26 -19.50
C GLY A 334 14.15 28.16 -20.55
N THR A 335 15.41 28.26 -20.14
CA THR A 335 16.56 28.00 -21.02
C THR A 335 16.73 26.51 -21.29
N VAL A 336 16.43 25.68 -20.28
CA VAL A 336 16.42 24.23 -20.37
C VAL A 336 15.00 23.72 -20.13
N TYR A 337 14.40 23.07 -21.12
CA TYR A 337 13.01 22.62 -21.08
C TYR A 337 12.78 21.21 -21.64
N ASN A 338 13.80 20.61 -22.26
CA ASN A 338 13.76 19.25 -22.79
C ASN A 338 15.18 18.64 -22.86
N LEU A 339 15.30 17.35 -23.19
CA LEU A 339 16.59 16.66 -23.24
C LEU A 339 17.52 17.24 -24.32
N ALA A 340 16.97 17.77 -25.41
CA ALA A 340 17.76 18.42 -26.47
C ALA A 340 18.42 19.73 -25.97
N SER A 341 17.66 20.61 -25.31
CA SER A 341 18.16 21.86 -24.74
C SER A 341 19.26 21.64 -23.68
N ILE A 342 19.22 20.51 -22.97
CA ILE A 342 20.30 20.10 -22.04
C ILE A 342 21.60 19.85 -22.80
N LYS A 343 21.55 19.14 -23.93
CA LYS A 343 22.74 18.85 -24.75
C LYS A 343 23.34 20.15 -25.28
N ASP A 344 22.51 21.06 -25.75
CA ASP A 344 22.98 22.36 -26.23
C ASP A 344 23.57 23.21 -25.10
N TRP A 345 22.97 23.17 -23.90
CA TRP A 345 23.50 23.83 -22.71
C TRP A 345 24.89 23.28 -22.32
N ILE A 346 25.06 21.95 -22.30
CA ILE A 346 26.34 21.31 -21.97
C ILE A 346 27.39 21.54 -23.05
N ARG A 347 27.02 21.46 -24.32
CA ARG A 347 27.93 21.75 -25.45
C ARG A 347 28.42 23.19 -25.38
N LEU A 348 27.54 24.15 -25.10
CA LEU A 348 27.92 25.54 -24.90
C LEU A 348 28.89 25.70 -23.72
N LYS A 349 28.66 24.94 -22.65
CA LYS A 349 29.52 24.92 -21.47
C LYS A 349 30.92 24.38 -21.76
N GLN A 350 30.98 23.29 -22.53
CA GLN A 350 32.22 22.69 -23.02
C GLN A 350 33.00 23.65 -23.90
N GLN A 351 32.34 24.25 -24.90
CA GLN A 351 32.98 25.23 -25.80
C GLN A 351 33.60 26.41 -25.05
N ARG A 352 32.90 26.94 -24.03
CA ARG A 352 33.41 28.03 -23.18
C ARG A 352 34.60 27.61 -22.32
N PHE A 353 34.62 26.36 -21.88
CA PHE A 353 35.75 25.82 -21.12
C PHE A 353 36.97 25.64 -22.02
N GLU A 354 36.79 25.06 -23.21
CA GLU A 354 37.85 24.89 -24.21
C GLU A 354 38.42 26.22 -24.71
N SER A 355 37.59 27.28 -24.83
CA SER A 355 38.03 28.58 -25.31
C SER A 355 38.76 29.44 -24.28
N HIS A 356 38.39 29.34 -22.99
CA HIS A 356 38.90 30.24 -21.94
C HIS A 356 39.73 29.54 -20.87
N GLY A 357 39.70 28.21 -20.78
CA GLY A 357 40.41 27.42 -19.76
C GLY A 357 39.96 27.69 -18.32
N ASN A 358 38.84 28.38 -18.10
CA ASN A 358 38.43 28.84 -16.77
C ASN A 358 37.60 27.78 -16.03
N ALA A 359 38.28 26.96 -15.23
CA ALA A 359 37.68 25.93 -14.39
C ALA A 359 36.80 26.49 -13.26
N GLU A 360 37.09 27.68 -12.73
CA GLU A 360 36.26 28.30 -11.68
C GLU A 360 34.84 28.59 -12.15
N ARG A 361 34.68 29.09 -13.38
CA ARG A 361 33.36 29.46 -13.92
C ARG A 361 32.59 28.29 -14.51
N GLN A 362 33.24 27.41 -15.26
CA GLN A 362 32.55 26.33 -15.98
C GLN A 362 32.52 25.02 -15.17
N LEU A 363 33.54 24.73 -14.37
CA LEU A 363 33.63 23.51 -13.56
C LEU A 363 33.51 23.79 -12.05
N TYR A 364 33.06 24.99 -11.68
CA TYR A 364 32.85 25.45 -10.30
C TYR A 364 34.08 25.26 -9.38
N GLY A 365 35.28 25.42 -9.94
CA GLY A 365 36.54 25.27 -9.20
C GLY A 365 37.05 23.84 -9.09
N TYR A 366 36.50 22.90 -9.86
CA TYR A 366 37.05 21.54 -9.96
C TYR A 366 38.45 21.56 -10.60
N ASP A 367 39.42 20.97 -9.90
CA ASP A 367 40.80 20.84 -10.32
C ASP A 367 40.98 19.60 -11.21
N ALA A 368 40.83 19.80 -12.52
CA ALA A 368 40.92 18.73 -13.52
C ALA A 368 42.33 18.14 -13.66
N ASP A 369 43.38 18.92 -13.35
CA ASP A 369 44.77 18.46 -13.44
C ASP A 369 45.10 17.48 -12.32
N ARG A 370 44.57 17.75 -11.11
CA ARG A 370 44.78 16.89 -9.95
C ARG A 370 43.90 15.65 -9.94
N TYR A 371 42.63 15.77 -10.30
CA TYR A 371 41.65 14.69 -10.17
C TYR A 371 41.33 13.97 -11.49
N GLY A 372 41.79 14.50 -12.62
CA GLY A 372 41.59 13.94 -13.94
C GLY A 372 40.30 14.41 -14.62
N TYR A 373 40.33 14.35 -15.95
CA TYR A 373 39.24 14.78 -16.84
C TYR A 373 38.48 13.61 -17.48
N GLU A 374 39.01 12.40 -17.33
CA GLU A 374 38.50 11.18 -17.95
C GLU A 374 38.31 10.09 -16.91
N TYR A 375 37.26 9.31 -17.08
CA TYR A 375 36.99 8.13 -16.28
C TYR A 375 36.98 6.88 -17.17
N ASN A 376 37.77 5.88 -16.82
CA ASN A 376 37.80 4.60 -17.52
C ASN A 376 37.09 3.52 -16.69
N ASP A 377 36.00 2.98 -17.21
CA ASP A 377 35.23 1.91 -16.57
C ASP A 377 35.76 0.48 -16.87
N GLY A 378 36.85 0.38 -17.63
CA GLY A 378 37.46 -0.85 -18.12
C GLY A 378 36.96 -1.30 -19.49
N LEU A 379 35.87 -0.70 -20.00
CA LEU A 379 35.30 -0.97 -21.33
C LEU A 379 35.36 0.27 -22.23
N LYS A 380 35.13 1.46 -21.67
CA LYS A 380 35.23 2.74 -22.35
C LYS A 380 35.79 3.82 -21.43
N THR A 381 36.47 4.77 -22.05
CA THR A 381 36.83 6.03 -21.42
C THR A 381 35.73 7.04 -21.69
N SER A 382 35.23 7.70 -20.64
CA SER A 382 34.21 8.76 -20.73
C SER A 382 34.82 10.08 -20.25
N GLY A 383 34.67 11.15 -21.03
CA GLY A 383 35.11 12.48 -20.63
C GLY A 383 34.16 13.12 -19.61
N LEU A 384 34.66 14.13 -18.88
CA LEU A 384 33.86 14.86 -17.89
C LEU A 384 32.56 15.42 -18.46
N PHE A 385 32.59 16.10 -19.62
CA PHE A 385 31.38 16.70 -20.19
C PHE A 385 30.35 15.69 -20.71
N ASP A 386 30.79 14.52 -21.19
CA ASP A 386 29.86 13.43 -21.56
C ASP A 386 29.09 12.91 -20.34
N VAL A 387 29.80 12.82 -19.20
CA VAL A 387 29.21 12.44 -17.91
C VAL A 387 28.30 13.56 -17.41
N LEU A 388 28.66 14.83 -17.56
CA LEU A 388 27.80 15.98 -17.22
C LEU A 388 26.52 16.02 -18.08
N GLU A 389 26.60 15.74 -19.38
CA GLU A 389 25.42 15.62 -20.26
C GLU A 389 24.49 14.52 -19.75
N THR A 390 25.03 13.33 -19.52
CA THR A 390 24.27 12.18 -19.02
C THR A 390 23.63 12.47 -17.66
N TYR A 391 24.38 13.09 -16.75
CA TYR A 391 23.91 13.48 -15.42
C TYR A 391 22.80 14.51 -15.53
N ALA A 392 22.97 15.57 -16.32
CA ALA A 392 21.97 16.64 -16.49
C ALA A 392 20.64 16.11 -17.05
N GLN A 393 20.71 15.21 -18.05
CA GLN A 393 19.53 14.56 -18.61
C GLN A 393 18.79 13.71 -17.57
N ALA A 394 19.52 12.88 -16.82
CA ALA A 394 18.94 12.07 -15.75
C ALA A 394 18.36 12.96 -14.63
N TYR A 395 19.03 14.07 -14.31
CA TYR A 395 18.60 15.02 -13.28
C TYR A 395 17.28 15.66 -13.68
N PHE A 396 17.17 16.13 -14.92
CA PHE A 396 15.95 16.69 -15.48
C PHE A 396 14.76 15.74 -15.37
N ILE A 397 14.94 14.48 -15.77
CA ILE A 397 13.90 13.45 -15.66
C ILE A 397 13.51 13.20 -14.18
N TYR A 398 14.51 13.18 -13.29
CA TYR A 398 14.29 12.91 -11.87
C TYR A 398 13.54 14.02 -11.15
N VAL A 399 13.89 15.29 -11.39
CA VAL A 399 13.36 16.44 -10.63
C VAL A 399 12.02 16.96 -11.11
N ILE A 400 11.59 16.62 -12.34
CA ILE A 400 10.29 17.07 -12.88
C ILE A 400 9.16 16.71 -11.91
N GLN A 401 8.45 17.75 -11.45
CA GLN A 401 7.39 17.58 -10.46
C GLN A 401 6.06 17.14 -11.08
N SER A 402 5.86 17.39 -12.37
CA SER A 402 4.68 16.93 -13.10
C SER A 402 4.67 15.41 -13.26
N SER A 403 3.50 14.85 -13.58
CA SER A 403 3.42 13.43 -13.93
C SER A 403 4.29 13.14 -15.16
N LEU A 404 4.96 11.98 -15.16
CA LEU A 404 5.63 11.46 -16.36
C LEU A 404 4.67 10.73 -17.30
N ILE A 405 3.37 10.71 -16.98
CA ILE A 405 2.33 10.00 -17.72
C ILE A 405 1.53 10.99 -18.58
N ILE A 406 1.39 10.67 -19.86
CA ILE A 406 0.44 11.31 -20.79
C ILE A 406 -0.62 10.27 -21.17
N SER A 407 -1.90 10.64 -21.09
CA SER A 407 -3.00 9.70 -21.31
C SER A 407 -4.28 10.36 -21.82
N ASN A 408 -5.11 9.59 -22.54
CA ASN A 408 -6.43 10.04 -23.01
C ASN A 408 -7.53 9.94 -21.94
N TYR A 409 -7.17 9.56 -20.72
CA TYR A 409 -8.01 9.57 -19.52
C TYR A 409 -7.18 10.00 -18.31
N SER A 410 -7.83 10.51 -17.27
CA SER A 410 -7.12 11.03 -16.09
C SER A 410 -6.57 9.91 -15.19
N ILE A 411 -5.28 10.00 -14.83
CA ILE A 411 -4.60 9.09 -13.90
C ILE A 411 -3.95 9.91 -12.79
N ARG A 412 -4.35 9.68 -11.54
CA ARG A 412 -3.83 10.39 -10.36
C ARG A 412 -2.56 9.76 -9.80
N THR A 413 -1.54 10.58 -9.55
CA THR A 413 -0.25 10.18 -8.96
C THR A 413 -0.09 10.75 -7.54
N ASP A 414 0.52 9.98 -6.63
CA ASP A 414 0.69 10.30 -5.20
C ASP A 414 2.16 10.36 -4.76
N ASN A 415 3.05 10.46 -5.73
CA ASN A 415 4.47 10.65 -5.49
C ASN A 415 4.68 12.01 -4.81
N ALA A 416 5.33 12.00 -3.64
CA ALA A 416 5.62 13.22 -2.90
C ALA A 416 7.07 13.66 -3.13
N PHE A 417 7.27 14.92 -3.43
CA PHE A 417 8.59 15.54 -3.60
C PHE A 417 8.99 16.23 -2.29
N ILE A 418 10.12 15.84 -1.71
CA ILE A 418 10.70 16.44 -0.50
C ILE A 418 11.95 17.21 -0.91
N ASP A 419 11.99 18.49 -0.55
CA ASP A 419 13.16 19.35 -0.77
C ASP A 419 13.48 20.16 0.49
N THR A 420 14.76 20.27 0.80
CA THR A 420 15.32 21.04 1.92
C THR A 420 16.33 22.09 1.47
N GLY A 421 16.44 22.33 0.16
CA GLY A 421 17.38 23.26 -0.46
C GLY A 421 18.60 22.59 -1.10
N ASN A 422 18.80 21.28 -0.89
CA ASN A 422 19.91 20.50 -1.46
C ASN A 422 19.41 19.56 -2.56
N PHE A 423 19.86 18.29 -2.55
CA PHE A 423 19.35 17.25 -3.44
C PHE A 423 17.91 16.86 -3.05
N PRO A 424 16.93 16.93 -3.96
CA PRO A 424 15.56 16.58 -3.66
C PRO A 424 15.33 15.06 -3.62
N LEU A 425 14.34 14.60 -2.85
CA LEU A 425 13.99 13.18 -2.75
C LEU A 425 12.51 12.92 -3.06
N TRP A 426 12.22 11.75 -3.62
CA TRP A 426 10.86 11.30 -3.91
C TRP A 426 10.39 10.20 -2.96
N ILE A 427 9.20 10.37 -2.39
CA ILE A 427 8.48 9.30 -1.71
C ILE A 427 7.54 8.62 -2.70
N MET A 428 7.86 7.37 -3.07
CA MET A 428 7.19 6.61 -4.12
C MET A 428 6.52 5.32 -3.62
N ASP A 429 6.42 5.11 -2.30
CA ASP A 429 5.73 3.94 -1.75
C ASP A 429 4.21 4.08 -1.94
N PHE A 430 3.61 3.11 -2.66
CA PHE A 430 2.17 2.99 -2.88
C PHE A 430 1.40 2.52 -1.64
N PHE A 431 2.08 2.06 -0.58
CA PHE A 431 1.45 1.54 0.64
C PHE A 431 1.79 2.36 1.90
N PRO A 432 1.53 3.68 1.92
CA PRO A 432 1.88 4.52 3.06
C PRO A 432 1.03 4.21 4.30
N GLU A 433 1.49 4.63 5.48
CA GLU A 433 0.71 4.52 6.73
C GLU A 433 -0.46 5.51 6.79
N GLN A 434 -0.28 6.67 6.16
CA GLN A 434 -1.26 7.73 6.06
C GLN A 434 -1.48 8.06 4.60
N ASN A 435 -2.73 8.34 4.23
CA ASN A 435 -3.05 8.75 2.88
C ASN A 435 -2.34 10.08 2.59
N ARG A 436 -1.77 10.18 1.40
CA ARG A 436 -1.25 11.44 0.86
C ARG A 436 -2.35 12.04 0.01
N GLU A 437 -2.72 13.28 0.30
CA GLU A 437 -3.59 14.06 -0.56
C GLU A 437 -2.69 14.80 -1.55
N THR A 438 -2.81 14.45 -2.83
CA THR A 438 -2.10 15.08 -3.94
C THR A 438 -3.08 15.29 -5.09
N ASP A 439 -3.05 16.47 -5.70
CA ASP A 439 -3.93 16.83 -6.82
C ASP A 439 -3.27 16.58 -8.19
N ARG A 440 -2.17 15.80 -8.22
CA ARG A 440 -1.41 15.56 -9.46
C ARG A 440 -2.07 14.49 -10.30
N HIS A 441 -2.30 14.83 -11.57
CA HIS A 441 -2.86 13.94 -12.57
C HIS A 441 -1.93 13.85 -13.78
N SER A 442 -2.13 12.83 -14.60
CA SER A 442 -1.48 12.68 -15.89
C SER A 442 -1.79 13.87 -16.80
N HIS A 443 -0.88 14.14 -17.72
CA HIS A 443 -1.09 15.14 -18.75
C HIS A 443 -2.07 14.61 -19.79
N ILE A 444 -2.86 15.52 -20.36
CA ILE A 444 -3.78 15.17 -21.45
C ILE A 444 -2.95 14.77 -22.67
N LEU A 445 -3.21 13.57 -23.18
CA LEU A 445 -2.59 13.09 -24.41
C LEU A 445 -3.13 13.87 -25.61
N ASP A 446 -2.25 14.65 -26.21
CA ASP A 446 -2.44 15.23 -27.54
C ASP A 446 -1.84 14.28 -28.58
N PHE A 447 -2.70 13.64 -29.38
CA PHE A 447 -2.28 12.67 -30.39
C PHE A 447 -1.40 13.28 -31.49
N ASP A 448 -1.51 14.58 -31.79
CA ASP A 448 -0.67 15.23 -32.80
C ASP A 448 0.80 15.29 -32.40
N VAL A 449 1.11 15.19 -31.11
CA VAL A 449 2.49 15.13 -30.61
C VAL A 449 3.13 13.78 -30.94
N LEU A 450 2.33 12.72 -31.10
CA LEU A 450 2.79 11.38 -31.46
C LEU A 450 2.80 11.14 -32.99
N ARG A 451 2.23 12.06 -33.78
CA ARG A 451 2.13 11.96 -35.25
C ARG A 451 3.33 12.66 -35.90
N LEU A 452 4.16 11.89 -36.61
CA LEU A 452 5.32 12.43 -37.35
C LEU A 452 4.94 13.03 -38.71
N GLY A 453 3.78 12.64 -39.25
CA GLY A 453 3.30 13.07 -40.57
C GLY A 453 2.32 14.24 -40.46
N LYS A 454 1.19 14.13 -41.15
CA LYS A 454 0.13 15.15 -41.08
C LYS A 454 -0.54 15.14 -39.70
N LYS A 455 -0.92 16.34 -39.24
CA LYS A 455 -1.56 16.59 -37.95
C LYS A 455 -3.01 17.01 -38.16
N VAL A 456 -3.87 16.69 -37.19
CA VAL A 456 -5.29 17.08 -37.23
C VAL A 456 -5.43 18.56 -36.95
N MET A 457 -4.69 19.09 -35.99
CA MET A 457 -4.57 20.54 -35.77
C MET A 457 -3.43 21.10 -36.61
N GLU A 458 -3.78 22.02 -37.51
CA GLU A 458 -2.80 22.77 -38.29
C GLU A 458 -1.92 23.63 -37.37
N ASN A 459 -0.59 23.53 -37.53
CA ASN A 459 0.41 24.23 -36.72
C ASN A 459 0.25 24.08 -35.20
N ASN A 460 -0.05 22.87 -34.72
CA ASN A 460 -0.11 22.59 -33.29
C ASN A 460 1.21 23.01 -32.57
N PRO A 461 1.16 23.94 -31.59
CA PRO A 461 2.35 24.44 -30.90
C PRO A 461 3.06 23.37 -30.06
N LYS A 462 2.39 22.27 -29.71
CA LYS A 462 2.95 21.17 -28.92
C LYS A 462 3.63 20.11 -29.79
N ALA A 463 3.54 20.20 -31.11
CA ALA A 463 4.09 19.17 -31.97
C ALA A 463 5.61 19.01 -31.78
N GLY A 464 6.07 17.76 -31.64
CA GLY A 464 7.49 17.46 -31.41
C GLY A 464 8.00 17.72 -29.98
N SER A 465 7.13 18.12 -29.04
CA SER A 465 7.53 18.42 -27.65
C SER A 465 7.71 17.19 -26.76
N PHE A 466 7.10 16.05 -27.09
CA PHE A 466 7.19 14.84 -26.26
C PHE A 466 8.44 14.03 -26.60
N GLU A 467 9.40 14.04 -25.67
CA GLU A 467 10.66 13.30 -25.81
C GLU A 467 10.67 12.01 -25.01
N PHE A 468 10.28 12.06 -23.72
CA PHE A 468 10.30 10.96 -22.76
C PHE A 468 9.03 10.92 -21.90
N GLY A 469 8.74 9.76 -21.33
CA GLY A 469 7.61 9.54 -20.44
C GLY A 469 6.82 8.29 -20.78
N ILE A 470 5.60 8.22 -20.26
CA ILE A 470 4.72 7.05 -20.38
C ILE A 470 3.48 7.47 -21.14
N VAL A 471 3.25 6.84 -22.28
CA VAL A 471 2.03 7.02 -23.08
C VAL A 471 1.06 5.93 -22.71
N ASN A 472 -0.08 6.29 -22.12
CA ASN A 472 -1.09 5.32 -21.70
C ASN A 472 -2.43 5.60 -22.41
N ILE A 473 -2.86 4.67 -23.26
CA ILE A 473 -4.01 4.86 -24.16
C ILE A 473 -5.05 3.79 -23.89
N THR A 474 -6.25 4.20 -23.50
CA THR A 474 -7.41 3.31 -23.45
C THR A 474 -8.12 3.30 -24.80
N GLU A 475 -8.57 2.14 -25.26
CA GLU A 475 -9.33 1.90 -26.48
C GLU A 475 -8.62 2.40 -27.77
N ILE A 476 -7.35 2.04 -27.93
CA ILE A 476 -6.51 2.50 -29.07
C ILE A 476 -7.13 2.16 -30.44
N GLY A 477 -7.86 1.06 -30.55
CA GLY A 477 -8.53 0.66 -31.79
C GLY A 477 -9.63 1.63 -32.22
N LYS A 478 -10.27 2.37 -31.30
CA LYS A 478 -11.26 3.40 -31.66
C LYS A 478 -10.61 4.64 -32.28
N GLU A 479 -9.39 4.96 -31.87
CA GLU A 479 -8.60 6.08 -32.43
C GLU A 479 -7.96 5.71 -33.77
N ARG A 480 -7.40 4.48 -33.84
CA ARG A 480 -6.63 4.04 -35.01
C ARG A 480 -7.46 3.35 -36.09
N GLY A 481 -8.57 2.71 -35.72
CA GLY A 481 -9.36 1.88 -36.61
C GLY A 481 -8.64 0.58 -37.02
N ASN A 482 -9.43 -0.37 -37.50
CA ASN A 482 -8.88 -1.61 -38.08
C ASN A 482 -8.66 -1.46 -39.61
N ASN A 483 -7.99 -2.44 -40.22
CA ASN A 483 -7.72 -2.43 -41.66
C ASN A 483 -8.99 -2.46 -42.53
N LEU A 484 -10.11 -2.99 -42.03
CA LEU A 484 -11.39 -3.04 -42.75
C LEU A 484 -12.08 -1.68 -42.78
N GLU A 485 -12.11 -0.99 -41.64
CA GLU A 485 -12.64 0.37 -41.46
C GLU A 485 -11.83 1.39 -42.27
N LEU A 486 -10.51 1.19 -42.36
CA LEU A 486 -9.61 2.07 -43.10
C LEU A 486 -9.53 1.75 -44.61
N LYS A 487 -10.35 0.86 -45.17
CA LYS A 487 -10.28 0.50 -46.61
C LYS A 487 -10.46 1.71 -47.52
N GLU A 488 -11.38 2.61 -47.18
CA GLU A 488 -11.74 3.77 -48.00
C GLU A 488 -10.77 4.96 -47.80
N VAL A 489 -9.99 4.95 -46.72
CA VAL A 489 -9.03 6.02 -46.40
C VAL A 489 -7.79 5.89 -47.28
N LYS A 490 -7.40 6.95 -47.99
CA LYS A 490 -6.22 6.99 -48.87
C LYS A 490 -5.09 7.82 -48.25
N LYS A 491 -3.83 7.43 -48.49
CA LYS A 491 -2.65 8.15 -47.97
C LYS A 491 -2.50 9.56 -48.59
N GLY A 492 -2.90 9.73 -49.85
CA GLY A 492 -2.72 10.97 -50.61
C GLY A 492 -3.76 12.06 -50.36
N THR A 493 -4.67 11.91 -49.38
CA THR A 493 -5.64 12.98 -49.08
C THR A 493 -4.98 14.18 -48.42
N ASP A 494 -5.56 15.36 -48.63
CA ASP A 494 -5.06 16.61 -48.05
C ASP A 494 -5.22 16.66 -46.53
N GLY A 495 -6.34 16.18 -46.00
CA GLY A 495 -6.56 16.04 -44.57
C GLY A 495 -5.71 14.96 -43.89
N ALA A 496 -5.41 15.16 -42.61
CA ALA A 496 -4.75 14.17 -41.77
C ALA A 496 -5.64 12.95 -41.53
N ASN A 497 -5.06 11.76 -41.64
CA ASN A 497 -5.72 10.49 -41.42
C ASN A 497 -4.73 9.42 -40.91
N GLN A 498 -5.26 8.27 -40.51
CA GLN A 498 -4.51 7.19 -39.88
C GLN A 498 -3.46 6.54 -40.81
N LYS A 499 -3.49 6.79 -42.12
CA LYS A 499 -2.49 6.29 -43.10
C LYS A 499 -1.41 7.31 -43.46
N ASN A 500 -1.63 8.61 -43.23
CA ASN A 500 -0.69 9.68 -43.59
C ASN A 500 -0.11 10.45 -42.39
N ASP A 501 -0.52 10.11 -41.16
CA ASP A 501 -0.05 10.71 -39.92
C ASP A 501 1.26 10.11 -39.37
N LEU A 502 1.74 9.00 -39.94
CA LEU A 502 2.98 8.30 -39.57
C LEU A 502 3.09 7.91 -38.09
N PHE A 503 1.96 7.71 -37.39
CA PHE A 503 1.95 7.28 -35.99
C PHE A 503 2.66 5.93 -35.77
N ASN A 504 2.50 4.96 -36.69
CA ASN A 504 3.18 3.68 -36.58
C ASN A 504 4.71 3.82 -36.70
N ALA A 505 5.17 4.78 -37.51
CA ALA A 505 6.60 5.08 -37.62
C ALA A 505 7.14 5.68 -36.32
N TRP A 506 6.35 6.53 -35.65
CA TRP A 506 6.68 7.01 -34.32
C TRP A 506 6.87 5.87 -33.32
N LEU A 507 5.96 4.90 -33.27
CA LEU A 507 6.09 3.73 -32.37
C LEU A 507 7.40 2.95 -32.60
N LYS A 508 7.83 2.81 -33.86
CA LYS A 508 9.10 2.14 -34.22
C LYS A 508 10.33 2.92 -33.76
N MET A 509 10.28 4.24 -33.83
CA MET A 509 11.43 5.12 -33.60
C MET A 509 11.50 5.72 -32.20
N CYS A 510 10.41 5.68 -31.43
CA CYS A 510 10.27 6.39 -30.16
C CYS A 510 11.37 6.02 -29.13
N ARG A 511 11.97 4.83 -29.22
CA ARG A 511 13.14 4.46 -28.41
C ARG A 511 14.28 5.48 -28.47
N HIS A 512 14.52 6.04 -29.66
CA HIS A 512 15.69 6.88 -29.92
C HIS A 512 15.54 8.30 -29.39
N SER A 513 14.31 8.78 -29.12
CA SER A 513 14.10 10.15 -28.64
C SER A 513 14.57 10.37 -27.20
N ALA A 514 14.59 9.31 -26.38
CA ALA A 514 14.81 9.42 -24.93
C ALA A 514 15.69 8.31 -24.34
N THR A 515 16.75 7.92 -25.05
CA THR A 515 17.75 7.01 -24.48
C THR A 515 18.80 7.83 -23.73
N VAL A 516 18.86 7.68 -22.40
CA VAL A 516 19.88 8.28 -21.52
C VAL A 516 20.65 7.14 -20.87
N ASP A 517 21.98 7.15 -20.98
CA ASP A 517 22.86 6.07 -20.53
C ASP A 517 22.37 4.67 -20.95
N HIS A 518 22.10 4.50 -22.25
CA HIS A 518 21.62 3.25 -22.86
C HIS A 518 20.25 2.75 -22.37
N PHE A 519 19.55 3.52 -21.54
CA PHE A 519 18.21 3.19 -21.05
C PHE A 519 17.13 4.08 -21.70
N PRO A 520 16.09 3.50 -22.34
CA PRO A 520 15.01 4.28 -22.93
C PRO A 520 14.00 4.72 -21.86
N PHE A 521 13.87 6.03 -21.66
CA PHE A 521 12.87 6.65 -20.78
C PHE A 521 11.51 6.82 -21.47
N ILE A 522 11.10 5.84 -22.24
CA ILE A 522 9.82 5.85 -22.96
C ILE A 522 9.13 4.49 -22.91
N LYS A 523 7.83 4.50 -22.60
CA LYS A 523 6.96 3.31 -22.57
C LYS A 523 5.58 3.67 -23.10
N VAL A 524 4.99 2.76 -23.85
CA VAL A 524 3.65 2.89 -24.43
C VAL A 524 2.81 1.70 -23.97
N PHE A 525 1.78 1.98 -23.17
CA PHE A 525 0.78 1.00 -22.77
C PHE A 525 -0.54 1.31 -23.45
N THR A 526 -1.11 0.32 -24.12
CA THR A 526 -2.42 0.44 -24.77
C THR A 526 -3.33 -0.68 -24.31
N ASP A 527 -4.64 -0.45 -24.32
CA ASP A 527 -5.60 -1.55 -24.15
C ASP A 527 -6.54 -1.68 -25.35
N GLU A 528 -7.02 -2.91 -25.56
CA GLU A 528 -8.02 -3.22 -26.56
C GLU A 528 -8.83 -4.48 -26.18
N GLN A 529 -9.99 -4.68 -26.80
CA GLN A 529 -10.79 -5.90 -26.65
C GLN A 529 -10.19 -7.07 -27.43
N ARG A 530 -9.72 -6.80 -28.65
CA ARG A 530 -9.17 -7.80 -29.58
C ARG A 530 -7.88 -7.27 -30.18
N PRO A 531 -6.81 -8.09 -30.27
CA PRO A 531 -5.55 -7.64 -30.86
C PRO A 531 -5.71 -7.16 -32.31
N GLU A 532 -6.60 -7.80 -33.07
CA GLU A 532 -6.87 -7.51 -34.49
C GLU A 532 -7.56 -6.17 -34.75
N SER A 533 -8.13 -5.55 -33.70
CA SER A 533 -8.73 -4.21 -33.82
C SER A 533 -7.68 -3.14 -34.07
N TRP A 534 -6.41 -3.40 -33.73
CA TRP A 534 -5.31 -2.51 -34.06
C TRP A 534 -4.57 -3.01 -35.31
N GLY A 535 -4.21 -2.11 -36.21
CA GLY A 535 -3.52 -2.46 -37.46
C GLY A 535 -2.27 -3.31 -37.24
N ALA A 536 -2.09 -4.35 -38.06
CA ALA A 536 -1.04 -5.36 -37.92
C ALA A 536 0.37 -4.75 -37.73
N ASP A 537 0.71 -3.72 -38.51
CA ASP A 537 2.02 -3.05 -38.45
C ASP A 537 2.33 -2.41 -37.09
N ALA A 538 1.31 -1.95 -36.35
CA ALA A 538 1.48 -1.39 -35.01
C ALA A 538 1.42 -2.50 -33.95
N ARG A 539 0.57 -3.50 -34.15
CA ARG A 539 0.42 -4.66 -33.27
C ARG A 539 1.71 -5.47 -33.19
N ASP A 540 2.38 -5.72 -34.32
CA ASP A 540 3.58 -6.56 -34.40
C ASP A 540 4.77 -5.96 -33.61
N LEU A 541 4.74 -4.65 -33.32
CA LEU A 541 5.71 -3.96 -32.46
C LEU A 541 5.45 -4.13 -30.97
N SER A 542 4.25 -4.58 -30.62
CA SER A 542 3.80 -4.74 -29.23
C SER A 542 3.92 -6.19 -28.77
N GLU A 543 4.15 -6.36 -27.47
CA GLU A 543 3.76 -7.61 -26.81
C GLU A 543 2.31 -7.54 -26.38
N VAL A 544 1.55 -8.57 -26.73
CA VAL A 544 0.12 -8.68 -26.41
C VAL A 544 -0.02 -9.43 -25.10
N LEU A 545 -0.71 -8.80 -24.15
CA LEU A 545 -0.98 -9.32 -22.82
C LEU A 545 -2.45 -9.75 -22.76
N HIS A 546 -2.70 -11.03 -22.98
CA HIS A 546 -4.04 -11.62 -22.92
C HIS A 546 -4.46 -11.86 -21.48
N ILE A 547 -5.53 -11.20 -21.03
CA ILE A 547 -6.11 -11.44 -19.72
C ILE A 547 -7.04 -12.66 -19.82
N ILE A 548 -6.53 -13.82 -19.40
CA ILE A 548 -7.29 -15.08 -19.40
C ILE A 548 -8.41 -14.99 -18.37
N SER A 549 -8.06 -14.67 -17.13
CA SER A 549 -8.99 -14.60 -16.00
C SER A 549 -8.55 -13.58 -14.95
N SER A 550 -9.54 -12.95 -14.32
CA SER A 550 -9.38 -12.18 -13.09
C SER A 550 -9.79 -13.06 -11.92
N GLY A 551 -8.88 -13.31 -10.98
CA GLY A 551 -9.20 -13.99 -9.74
C GLY A 551 -10.12 -13.17 -8.83
N GLU A 552 -10.65 -13.82 -7.81
CA GLU A 552 -11.37 -13.16 -6.73
C GLU A 552 -10.44 -12.31 -5.86
N GLN A 553 -11.04 -11.38 -5.12
CA GLN A 553 -10.33 -10.53 -4.18
C GLN A 553 -9.82 -11.35 -3.00
N ARG A 554 -8.52 -11.23 -2.70
CA ARG A 554 -7.84 -11.92 -1.61
C ARG A 554 -7.22 -10.92 -0.64
N LEU A 555 -6.98 -11.35 0.58
CA LEU A 555 -6.33 -10.55 1.62
C LEU A 555 -4.89 -11.01 1.88
N THR A 556 -3.97 -10.06 1.99
CA THR A 556 -2.60 -10.33 2.47
C THR A 556 -2.50 -10.45 3.99
N LEU A 557 -3.53 -9.96 4.71
CA LEU A 557 -3.60 -9.94 6.17
C LEU A 557 -3.76 -11.37 6.73
N PRO A 558 -2.79 -11.91 7.47
CA PRO A 558 -2.88 -13.26 8.02
C PRO A 558 -4.06 -13.40 8.99
N LEU A 559 -4.68 -14.59 9.06
CA LEU A 559 -5.67 -14.97 10.08
C LEU A 559 -6.90 -14.05 10.19
N TYR A 560 -7.29 -13.38 9.09
CA TYR A 560 -8.44 -12.49 9.07
C TYR A 560 -9.79 -13.21 8.82
N SER A 561 -9.76 -14.47 8.39
CA SER A 561 -10.97 -15.23 8.02
C SER A 561 -12.03 -15.31 9.12
N ILE A 562 -11.64 -15.36 10.40
CA ILE A 562 -12.59 -15.36 11.52
C ILE A 562 -13.26 -13.99 11.69
N GLU A 563 -12.48 -12.90 11.61
CA GLU A 563 -13.00 -11.53 11.71
C GLU A 563 -13.96 -11.22 10.55
N GLU A 564 -13.62 -11.71 9.35
CA GLU A 564 -14.44 -11.62 8.16
C GLU A 564 -15.77 -12.37 8.33
N MET A 565 -15.74 -13.64 8.75
CA MET A 565 -16.94 -14.44 8.99
C MET A 565 -17.91 -13.76 9.96
N ILE A 566 -17.39 -13.20 11.06
CA ILE A 566 -18.20 -12.46 12.04
C ILE A 566 -18.83 -11.21 11.40
N SER A 567 -18.06 -10.49 10.60
CA SER A 567 -18.54 -9.28 9.91
C SER A 567 -19.63 -9.61 8.89
N GLU A 568 -19.45 -10.65 8.07
CA GLU A 568 -20.42 -11.07 7.06
C GLU A 568 -21.71 -11.60 7.69
N TRP A 569 -21.60 -12.45 8.72
CA TRP A 569 -22.75 -12.95 9.46
C TRP A 569 -23.58 -11.82 10.07
N ALA A 570 -22.91 -10.87 10.75
CA ALA A 570 -23.58 -9.72 11.35
C ALA A 570 -24.23 -8.80 10.29
N PHE A 571 -23.57 -8.59 9.15
CA PHE A 571 -24.09 -7.79 8.05
C PHE A 571 -25.30 -8.44 7.38
N GLY A 572 -25.19 -9.71 6.97
CA GLY A 572 -26.27 -10.43 6.30
C GLY A 572 -27.51 -10.57 7.18
N ARG A 573 -27.34 -10.85 8.48
CA ARG A 573 -28.47 -10.94 9.41
C ARG A 573 -29.15 -9.59 9.64
N PHE A 574 -28.36 -8.52 9.76
CA PHE A 574 -28.88 -7.17 9.94
C PHE A 574 -29.58 -6.64 8.68
N MET A 575 -29.03 -6.85 7.48
CA MET A 575 -29.61 -6.35 6.24
C MET A 575 -31.00 -6.91 5.97
N ARG A 576 -31.20 -8.22 6.16
CA ARG A 576 -32.54 -8.84 6.06
C ARG A 576 -33.55 -8.18 7.02
N LEU A 577 -33.14 -7.95 8.26
CA LEU A 577 -33.98 -7.27 9.26
C LEU A 577 -34.22 -5.79 8.88
N TYR A 578 -33.21 -5.12 8.32
CA TYR A 578 -33.26 -3.71 7.98
C TYR A 578 -34.12 -3.43 6.74
N GLU A 579 -34.10 -4.32 5.76
CA GLU A 579 -34.98 -4.28 4.57
C GLU A 579 -36.44 -4.45 4.96
N ASP A 580 -36.77 -5.49 5.74
CA ASP A 580 -38.12 -5.70 6.30
C ASP A 580 -38.58 -4.50 7.13
N PHE A 581 -37.68 -3.94 7.94
CA PHE A 581 -37.98 -2.77 8.76
C PHE A 581 -38.26 -1.54 7.89
N ARG A 582 -37.45 -1.28 6.86
CA ARG A 582 -37.64 -0.15 5.92
C ARG A 582 -38.93 -0.28 5.12
N PHE A 583 -39.32 -1.49 4.77
CA PHE A 583 -40.59 -1.74 4.09
C PHE A 583 -41.79 -1.42 4.99
N ARG A 584 -41.75 -1.83 6.26
CA ARG A 584 -42.89 -1.68 7.18
C ARG A 584 -42.93 -0.30 7.85
N ARG A 585 -41.80 0.37 8.06
CA ARG A 585 -41.70 1.53 8.94
C ARG A 585 -40.80 2.65 8.41
N GLY A 586 -41.29 3.88 8.51
CA GLY A 586 -40.55 5.11 8.18
C GLY A 586 -39.88 5.82 9.37
N ASP A 587 -40.08 5.37 10.61
CA ASP A 587 -39.53 5.99 11.82
C ASP A 587 -38.20 5.38 12.28
N ASN A 588 -37.41 6.12 13.07
CA ASN A 588 -36.11 5.65 13.58
C ASN A 588 -36.26 5.06 15.00
N THR A 589 -35.84 3.82 15.17
CA THR A 589 -35.96 3.07 16.44
C THR A 589 -34.60 2.84 17.11
N LEU A 590 -34.60 2.71 18.44
CA LEU A 590 -33.38 2.49 19.21
C LEU A 590 -32.67 1.19 18.83
N LEU A 591 -33.42 0.09 18.67
CA LEU A 591 -32.88 -1.22 18.32
C LEU A 591 -32.17 -1.19 16.96
N VAL A 592 -32.82 -0.64 15.93
CA VAL A 592 -32.21 -0.51 14.60
C VAL A 592 -31.03 0.45 14.65
N HIS A 593 -31.11 1.53 15.44
CA HIS A 593 -29.99 2.47 15.58
C HIS A 593 -28.74 1.82 16.19
N VAL A 594 -28.89 1.04 17.27
CA VAL A 594 -27.78 0.34 17.92
C VAL A 594 -27.22 -0.75 17.02
N LEU A 595 -28.07 -1.62 16.47
CA LEU A 595 -27.64 -2.69 15.56
C LEU A 595 -26.96 -2.12 14.31
N LYS A 596 -27.53 -1.08 13.69
CA LYS A 596 -26.93 -0.39 12.54
C LYS A 596 -25.57 0.20 12.90
N SER A 597 -25.40 0.73 14.11
CA SER A 597 -24.12 1.32 14.55
C SER A 597 -23.04 0.25 14.71
N VAL A 598 -23.37 -0.90 15.32
CA VAL A 598 -22.43 -2.03 15.49
C VAL A 598 -22.11 -2.67 14.13
N THR A 599 -23.12 -2.99 13.33
CA THR A 599 -22.93 -3.58 11.99
C THR A 599 -22.18 -2.62 11.07
N ALA A 600 -22.46 -1.32 11.10
CA ALA A 600 -21.71 -0.34 10.33
C ALA A 600 -20.26 -0.23 10.79
N TRP A 601 -19.97 -0.38 12.09
CA TRP A 601 -18.60 -0.41 12.58
C TRP A 601 -17.84 -1.64 12.07
N LEU A 602 -18.44 -2.83 12.15
CA LEU A 602 -17.87 -4.09 11.60
C LEU A 602 -17.65 -3.97 10.09
N TRP A 603 -18.68 -3.55 9.35
CA TRP A 603 -18.61 -3.39 7.89
C TRP A 603 -17.56 -2.36 7.47
N ARG A 604 -17.47 -1.20 8.14
CA ARG A 604 -16.43 -0.19 7.85
C ARG A 604 -15.03 -0.72 8.13
N ARG A 605 -14.85 -1.49 9.21
CA ARG A 605 -13.57 -2.14 9.51
C ARG A 605 -13.22 -3.13 8.40
N ASN A 606 -14.16 -3.98 7.99
CA ASN A 606 -13.97 -4.95 6.93
C ASN A 606 -13.60 -4.30 5.60
N ALA A 607 -14.38 -3.28 5.18
CA ALA A 607 -14.10 -2.52 3.97
C ALA A 607 -12.71 -1.85 4.00
N ARG A 608 -12.30 -1.28 5.15
CA ARG A 608 -10.96 -0.70 5.28
C ARG A 608 -9.84 -1.74 5.17
N VAL A 609 -10.03 -2.93 5.75
CA VAL A 609 -9.06 -4.03 5.65
C VAL A 609 -8.93 -4.49 4.20
N TYR A 610 -10.05 -4.70 3.51
CA TYR A 610 -10.08 -5.07 2.09
C TYR A 610 -9.51 -4.01 1.15
N ASN A 611 -9.73 -2.73 1.43
CA ASN A 611 -9.17 -1.65 0.61
C ASN A 611 -7.65 -1.51 0.84
N ARG A 612 -7.16 -1.71 2.07
CA ARG A 612 -5.73 -1.54 2.40
C ARG A 612 -4.87 -2.76 2.08
N TYR A 613 -5.40 -3.96 2.33
CA TYR A 613 -4.65 -5.21 2.29
C TYR A 613 -5.13 -6.19 1.21
N GLY A 614 -6.15 -5.80 0.45
CA GLY A 614 -6.73 -6.60 -0.62
C GLY A 614 -5.95 -6.52 -1.92
N TYR A 615 -5.95 -7.64 -2.65
CA TYR A 615 -5.35 -7.76 -3.96
C TYR A 615 -6.12 -8.78 -4.82
N CYS A 616 -5.94 -8.69 -6.12
CA CYS A 616 -6.52 -9.57 -7.14
C CYS A 616 -5.38 -10.11 -8.02
N ILE A 617 -5.44 -11.39 -8.37
CA ILE A 617 -4.45 -12.00 -9.28
C ILE A 617 -5.04 -12.05 -10.67
N LEU A 618 -4.38 -11.41 -11.63
CA LEU A 618 -4.66 -11.59 -13.06
C LEU A 618 -3.76 -12.70 -13.60
N LYS A 619 -4.37 -13.67 -14.30
CA LYS A 619 -3.61 -14.63 -15.12
C LYS A 619 -3.47 -14.04 -16.51
N ILE A 620 -2.24 -13.78 -16.91
CA ILE A 620 -1.89 -13.13 -18.18
C ILE A 620 -1.10 -14.12 -19.03
N GLU A 621 -1.50 -14.26 -20.28
CA GLU A 621 -0.70 -14.88 -21.33
C GLU A 621 0.01 -13.77 -22.10
N LYS A 622 1.34 -13.79 -22.07
CA LYS A 622 2.18 -12.91 -22.86
C LYS A 622 2.44 -13.58 -24.21
N GLU A 623 2.13 -12.88 -25.29
CA GLU A 623 2.36 -13.31 -26.67
C GLU A 623 3.07 -12.18 -27.45
N ARG A 624 3.87 -12.54 -28.45
CA ARG A 624 4.39 -11.54 -29.40
C ARG A 624 3.26 -11.01 -30.29
N GLY A 625 3.36 -9.75 -30.70
CA GLY A 625 2.39 -9.10 -31.58
C GLY A 625 2.13 -9.81 -32.91
N THR A 626 3.10 -10.59 -33.40
CA THR A 626 2.97 -11.43 -34.61
C THR A 626 1.98 -12.58 -34.45
N MET A 627 1.56 -12.91 -33.23
CA MET A 627 0.65 -14.00 -32.88
C MET A 627 1.15 -15.38 -33.33
N ASP A 628 2.42 -15.69 -33.01
CA ASP A 628 3.08 -16.95 -33.37
C ASP A 628 2.54 -18.18 -32.58
N GLY A 629 1.56 -18.00 -31.69
CA GLY A 629 0.98 -19.07 -30.87
C GLY A 629 1.84 -19.53 -29.69
N LYS A 630 2.99 -18.90 -29.46
CA LYS A 630 3.86 -19.16 -28.29
C LYS A 630 3.49 -18.21 -27.16
N THR A 631 2.79 -18.72 -26.16
CA THR A 631 2.35 -17.92 -25.00
C THR A 631 3.14 -18.25 -23.74
N GLU A 632 3.50 -17.21 -22.98
CA GLU A 632 4.09 -17.34 -21.66
C GLU A 632 3.07 -16.99 -20.56
N ASN A 633 2.81 -17.94 -19.67
CA ASN A 633 1.90 -17.74 -18.56
C ASN A 633 2.57 -16.96 -17.41
N LYS A 634 2.02 -15.79 -17.10
CA LYS A 634 2.48 -14.91 -16.01
C LYS A 634 1.34 -14.56 -15.07
N LYS A 635 1.68 -14.24 -13.82
CA LYS A 635 0.74 -13.76 -12.79
C LYS A 635 1.03 -12.30 -12.51
N TYR A 636 0.01 -11.46 -12.62
CA TYR A 636 0.08 -10.04 -12.29
C TYR A 636 -0.80 -9.74 -11.09
N TYR A 637 -0.33 -8.90 -10.17
CA TYR A 637 -1.01 -8.64 -8.91
C TYR A 637 -1.60 -7.22 -8.90
N LEU A 638 -2.92 -7.10 -9.02
CA LEU A 638 -3.61 -5.83 -8.84
C LEU A 638 -3.86 -5.59 -7.35
N MET A 639 -3.28 -4.53 -6.78
CA MET A 639 -3.37 -4.24 -5.35
C MET A 639 -4.32 -3.07 -5.10
N ASN A 640 -5.32 -3.28 -4.24
CA ASN A 640 -6.43 -2.34 -4.09
C ASN A 640 -5.97 -0.96 -3.61
N ALA A 641 -5.04 -0.93 -2.65
CA ALA A 641 -4.50 0.31 -2.10
C ALA A 641 -3.77 1.15 -3.16
N LYS A 642 -3.16 0.50 -4.16
CA LYS A 642 -2.48 1.17 -5.26
C LYS A 642 -3.49 1.71 -6.27
N ILE A 643 -4.39 0.85 -6.77
CA ILE A 643 -5.21 1.14 -7.95
C ILE A 643 -6.59 1.75 -7.64
N TYR A 644 -7.28 1.30 -6.59
CA TYR A 644 -8.64 1.74 -6.25
C TYR A 644 -8.68 2.91 -5.28
N ALA A 645 -7.57 3.64 -5.14
CA ALA A 645 -7.51 4.85 -4.34
C ALA A 645 -8.05 6.08 -5.09
N ASN A 646 -9.04 5.93 -5.99
CA ASN A 646 -9.43 6.95 -6.98
C ASN A 646 -8.26 7.36 -7.90
N ARG A 647 -7.55 6.36 -8.46
CA ARG A 647 -6.47 6.61 -9.43
C ARG A 647 -6.99 6.98 -10.80
N PHE A 648 -8.06 6.32 -11.22
CA PHE A 648 -8.70 6.55 -12.50
C PHE A 648 -10.17 6.14 -12.36
N SER A 649 -10.99 6.57 -13.31
CA SER A 649 -12.37 6.15 -13.41
C SER A 649 -12.51 5.18 -14.57
N THR A 650 -13.25 4.09 -14.39
CA THR A 650 -13.48 3.12 -15.49
C THR A 650 -14.42 3.67 -16.55
N ASP A 651 -15.20 4.70 -16.22
CA ASP A 651 -16.17 5.39 -17.06
C ASP A 651 -15.59 6.67 -17.67
N CYS A 652 -14.43 6.56 -18.33
CA CYS A 652 -13.69 7.71 -18.89
C CYS A 652 -14.52 8.62 -19.82
N PHE A 653 -15.57 8.07 -20.44
CA PHE A 653 -16.45 8.78 -21.37
C PHE A 653 -17.85 9.07 -20.79
N SER A 654 -18.07 8.93 -19.48
CA SER A 654 -19.40 9.14 -18.88
C SER A 654 -19.92 10.55 -19.09
N ASP A 655 -19.06 11.56 -19.06
CA ASP A 655 -19.47 12.96 -19.28
C ASP A 655 -19.99 13.22 -20.69
N TYR A 656 -19.47 12.53 -21.71
CA TYR A 656 -20.02 12.57 -23.07
C TYR A 656 -21.46 12.05 -23.10
N PHE A 657 -21.71 10.90 -22.47
CA PHE A 657 -23.07 10.34 -22.38
C PHE A 657 -24.00 11.19 -21.49
N ASN A 658 -23.47 11.79 -20.43
CA ASN A 658 -24.24 12.70 -19.57
C ASN A 658 -24.69 13.95 -20.33
N ASP A 659 -23.83 14.52 -21.17
CA ASP A 659 -24.18 15.66 -22.03
C ASP A 659 -25.25 15.27 -23.05
N MET A 660 -25.10 14.11 -23.70
CA MET A 660 -26.11 13.57 -24.63
C MET A 660 -27.47 13.34 -23.94
N ALA A 661 -27.46 12.73 -22.75
CA ALA A 661 -28.67 12.46 -21.97
C ALA A 661 -29.35 13.75 -21.48
N LYS A 662 -28.58 14.79 -21.10
CA LYS A 662 -29.15 16.10 -20.75
C LYS A 662 -29.84 16.77 -21.93
N LYS A 663 -29.33 16.57 -23.14
CA LYS A 663 -29.89 17.12 -24.38
C LYS A 663 -31.17 16.42 -24.82
N SER A 664 -31.36 15.14 -24.50
CA SER A 664 -32.53 14.36 -24.95
C SER A 664 -33.84 14.85 -24.34
N LYS A 665 -33.84 15.40 -23.11
CA LYS A 665 -35.03 15.82 -22.33
C LYS A 665 -36.09 14.72 -22.12
N VAL A 666 -35.75 13.47 -22.43
CA VAL A 666 -36.63 12.30 -22.37
C VAL A 666 -35.95 11.26 -21.51
N GLY A 667 -36.65 10.72 -20.52
CA GLY A 667 -36.19 9.65 -19.64
C GLY A 667 -36.82 8.29 -20.01
N LEU A 668 -36.37 7.22 -19.36
CA LEU A 668 -36.88 5.86 -19.64
C LEU A 668 -38.41 5.74 -19.44
N MET A 669 -38.99 6.51 -18.51
CA MET A 669 -40.45 6.52 -18.26
C MET A 669 -41.27 7.08 -19.43
N ASP A 670 -40.63 7.83 -20.33
CA ASP A 670 -41.27 8.42 -21.49
C ASP A 670 -41.19 7.49 -22.72
N TYR A 671 -40.48 6.35 -22.60
CA TYR A 671 -40.35 5.37 -23.68
C TYR A 671 -41.64 4.55 -23.74
N ILE A 672 -42.14 4.31 -24.95
CA ILE A 672 -43.32 3.48 -25.16
C ILE A 672 -42.98 2.04 -24.77
N GLU A 673 -43.72 1.49 -23.81
CA GLU A 673 -43.66 0.08 -23.44
C GLU A 673 -44.45 -0.77 -24.46
N TYR A 674 -44.00 -2.00 -24.70
CA TYR A 674 -44.78 -2.94 -25.51
C TYR A 674 -46.11 -3.23 -24.83
N ALA A 675 -47.19 -3.23 -25.61
CA ALA A 675 -48.54 -3.45 -25.09
C ALA A 675 -48.76 -4.88 -24.57
N THR A 676 -48.05 -5.88 -25.14
CA THR A 676 -48.16 -7.30 -24.77
C THR A 676 -46.81 -8.02 -24.85
N GLU A 677 -46.77 -9.30 -24.48
CA GLU A 677 -45.58 -10.16 -24.55
C GLU A 677 -45.01 -10.28 -25.99
N LYS A 678 -45.86 -10.13 -27.01
CA LYS A 678 -45.45 -10.16 -28.43
C LYS A 678 -45.59 -8.77 -29.04
N ALA A 679 -44.48 -8.23 -29.52
CA ALA A 679 -44.48 -6.96 -30.23
C ALA A 679 -45.36 -7.05 -31.50
N SER A 680 -46.26 -6.09 -31.64
CA SER A 680 -47.04 -5.86 -32.85
C SER A 680 -46.15 -5.36 -33.99
N VAL A 681 -46.64 -5.45 -35.24
CA VAL A 681 -45.88 -4.99 -36.42
C VAL A 681 -45.55 -3.49 -36.34
N GLU A 682 -46.43 -2.68 -35.77
CA GLU A 682 -46.21 -1.24 -35.60
C GLU A 682 -45.13 -0.94 -34.56
N GLU A 683 -45.14 -1.65 -33.42
CA GLU A 683 -44.10 -1.56 -32.39
C GLU A 683 -42.74 -2.07 -32.90
N LEU A 684 -42.73 -3.09 -33.77
CA LEU A 684 -41.50 -3.57 -34.41
C LEU A 684 -40.92 -2.52 -35.37
N LYS A 685 -41.77 -1.80 -36.09
CA LYS A 685 -41.36 -0.70 -36.98
C LYS A 685 -40.87 0.53 -36.21
N SER A 686 -41.41 0.80 -35.01
CA SER A 686 -40.98 1.94 -34.18
C SER A 686 -39.59 1.78 -33.55
N GLN A 687 -39.02 0.57 -33.58
CA GLN A 687 -37.67 0.29 -33.06
C GLN A 687 -36.54 0.97 -33.84
N ASN A 688 -36.78 1.41 -35.08
CA ASN A 688 -35.73 1.88 -36.01
C ASN A 688 -34.57 0.88 -36.21
N SER A 689 -34.85 -0.43 -36.07
CA SER A 689 -33.85 -1.49 -36.18
C SER A 689 -33.44 -1.73 -37.63
N TYR A 690 -32.14 -1.82 -37.92
CA TYR A 690 -31.63 -2.18 -39.25
C TYR A 690 -32.18 -3.52 -39.75
N PHE A 691 -32.31 -4.50 -38.87
CA PHE A 691 -32.82 -5.82 -39.22
C PHE A 691 -34.31 -5.78 -39.59
N MET A 692 -35.15 -5.14 -38.76
CA MET A 692 -36.57 -5.00 -39.09
C MET A 692 -36.78 -4.15 -40.32
N ASN A 693 -36.03 -3.06 -40.47
CA ASN A 693 -36.08 -2.23 -41.66
C ASN A 693 -35.66 -3.00 -42.92
N ALA A 694 -34.69 -3.92 -42.84
CA ALA A 694 -34.31 -4.78 -43.97
C ALA A 694 -35.44 -5.76 -44.33
N LEU A 695 -36.05 -6.44 -43.34
CA LEU A 695 -37.16 -7.37 -43.56
C LEU A 695 -38.39 -6.72 -44.21
N TYR A 696 -38.64 -5.43 -43.95
CA TYR A 696 -39.77 -4.69 -44.52
C TYR A 696 -39.40 -3.84 -45.75
N LYS A 697 -38.11 -3.63 -46.06
CA LYS A 697 -37.65 -2.91 -47.27
C LYS A 697 -37.71 -3.76 -48.53
N ASP A 698 -37.67 -5.09 -48.43
CA ASP A 698 -37.73 -6.00 -49.58
C ASP A 698 -39.15 -6.21 -50.15
N ASN A 699 -40.19 -5.56 -49.60
CA ASN A 699 -41.56 -5.60 -50.14
C ASN A 699 -41.92 -4.36 -50.98
N GLY A 700 -40.94 -3.61 -51.46
CA GLY A 700 -41.12 -2.37 -52.23
C GLY A 700 -40.23 -2.25 -53.47
N ALA A 701 -39.96 -3.37 -54.16
CA ALA A 701 -39.43 -3.37 -55.52
C ALA A 701 -40.53 -3.76 -56.51
#